data_AF-A0A917ZBU3-F1
#
_entry.id   AF-A0A917ZBU3-F1
#
_cell.length_a   1.000
_cell.length_b   1.000
_cell.length_c   1.000
_cell.angle_alpha   90.00
_cell.angle_beta   90.00
_cell.angle_gamma   90.00
#
_symmetry.space_group_name_H-M   'P 1'
#
loop_
_entity.id
_entity.type
_entity.pdbx_description
1 polymer ?
#
loop_
_entity_poly.entity_id
_entity_poly.type
_entity_poly.pdbx_seq_one_letter_code
_entity_poly.pdbx_strand_id
1 'polypeptide(L)'
;MLGVRPLRPGDPGSVGDYTVTGFLGEGGQGSVYLGLSPSGERVAIKLLHARFADDEQAVRRFRREAEAARRVAEFCTARVLEVGAADDRPFIVGEYVDGPSLQHQVTAEGPMRGQVLVRLAVATATALAAIHRAGVMHRDFKPSNVLLGPDGPRVIDFGIARALDVSQSLTTGVVGTPAYMAPEQFHGRPEPASDVFAWAGTMVFAATGRSAFGFGTLPMVMHRILSAAPDLSGVPEPLAALLQAALGKDPRFRPTAEQVLGELIRSNGPAGATTPPTPSPGRSGSRRKVLVPAVAAATALVIGVTAWLVSRGDTPAGSGQAGTATGRATGQNAAVAAIANPSGTTGGTVRVALSSALDSTDPGDAYLPDTLNLIRLYGRSLTMFKPAPGAAGTQVVPDLAERPGQPSDAGRTWTYTLRQGVKYDDGTPITSADVKYAVLRSMDQGFANGSAHFDELLALPTGYQGPYTSPDADTDSAIETPDDRTIVFHLKKPYGAFDQVVQLPETVPVPQGRDTRGRYRFAVASSGPYKFESATEQRLVLVRNEQWDPATDRNRTRLPDRFEMDFGQDAAEAARKLSDGEVTFGPPVTQEQEAAISASPALRSRSDMPLTGVVNYLAINPQVEPFDDPGCRRAVIQALDLAAVQRGFRTGLGAGEVPTSLVPPSIPGTHAPIPGLTANGDPDAARRSLAACGKPGGFETTYIYRDVPGEVAAAQAVRTALGRAGIRLTLRGHGVAEFHQSYGGNPASLKKERIGLIAKTWAPDWPDAGSFLSLPADSRQITKEYSINVSVRVPAIDSLVDQATRELDGAERAALWGRAEQRIAEEAVLVPLVWRRTLLLRGRGATNVHVSPVYGNYDLVTMGVA
;
A
#
# COMPACT_ATOMS: atom_id res chain seq x y z
N MET A 1 -3.25 -27.83 -22.24
CA MET A 1 -3.20 -26.44 -22.75
C MET A 1 -3.40 -25.50 -21.59
N LEU A 2 -2.32 -25.10 -20.92
CA LEU A 2 -2.38 -24.16 -19.80
C LEU A 2 -2.37 -22.74 -20.40
N GLY A 3 -3.46 -21.99 -20.26
CA GLY A 3 -3.49 -20.53 -20.53
C GLY A 3 -4.41 -20.01 -21.63
N VAL A 4 -4.95 -20.84 -22.53
CA VAL A 4 -5.90 -20.39 -23.57
C VAL A 4 -7.33 -20.49 -23.05
N ARG A 5 -8.02 -19.35 -22.94
CA ARG A 5 -9.43 -19.26 -22.53
C ARG A 5 -10.36 -19.15 -23.76
N PRO A 6 -11.64 -19.55 -23.65
CA PRO A 6 -12.65 -19.22 -24.65
C PRO A 6 -12.78 -17.71 -24.85
N LEU A 7 -13.17 -17.28 -26.05
CA LEU A 7 -13.48 -15.88 -26.34
C LEU A 7 -14.72 -15.42 -25.56
N ARG A 8 -14.71 -14.15 -25.14
CA ARG A 8 -15.82 -13.52 -24.41
C ARG A 8 -16.80 -12.87 -25.40
N PRO A 9 -18.07 -12.67 -25.02
CA PRO A 9 -19.00 -11.85 -25.79
C PRO A 9 -18.41 -10.43 -26.01
N GLY A 10 -18.22 -10.04 -27.28
CA GLY A 10 -17.63 -8.75 -27.65
C GLY A 10 -16.14 -8.79 -28.02
N ASP A 11 -15.44 -9.91 -27.82
CA ASP A 11 -14.10 -10.10 -28.38
C ASP A 11 -14.17 -10.20 -29.93
N PRO A 12 -13.18 -9.66 -30.66
CA PRO A 12 -13.20 -9.66 -32.13
C PRO A 12 -13.04 -11.08 -32.68
N GLY A 13 -13.80 -11.42 -33.74
CA GLY A 13 -13.63 -12.69 -34.47
C GLY A 13 -12.37 -12.73 -35.34
N SER A 14 -11.86 -11.57 -35.74
CA SER A 14 -10.59 -11.40 -36.44
C SER A 14 -9.94 -10.05 -36.12
N VAL A 15 -8.63 -9.95 -36.28
CA VAL A 15 -7.87 -8.69 -36.17
C VAL A 15 -6.93 -8.63 -37.36
N GLY A 16 -7.11 -7.66 -38.26
CA GLY A 16 -6.45 -7.68 -39.56
C GLY A 16 -6.79 -8.96 -40.33
N ASP A 17 -5.77 -9.62 -40.87
CA ASP A 17 -5.90 -10.89 -41.60
C ASP A 17 -5.89 -12.14 -40.69
N TYR A 18 -5.84 -11.96 -39.36
CA TYR A 18 -5.69 -13.07 -38.41
C TYR A 18 -7.04 -13.44 -37.79
N THR A 19 -7.36 -14.73 -37.81
CA THR A 19 -8.57 -15.25 -37.16
C THR A 19 -8.31 -15.43 -35.67
N VAL A 20 -9.16 -14.88 -34.81
CA VAL A 20 -9.02 -14.99 -33.36
C VAL A 20 -9.70 -16.28 -32.89
N THR A 21 -8.95 -17.13 -32.18
CA THR A 21 -9.38 -18.49 -31.80
C THR A 21 -9.41 -18.72 -30.29
N GLY A 22 -8.80 -17.84 -29.49
CA GLY A 22 -8.85 -17.91 -28.03
C GLY A 22 -8.31 -16.65 -27.37
N PHE A 23 -8.49 -16.55 -26.07
CA PHE A 23 -8.05 -15.40 -25.27
C PHE A 23 -6.89 -15.81 -24.35
N LEU A 24 -5.75 -15.12 -24.46
CA LEU A 24 -4.53 -15.44 -23.73
C LEU A 24 -4.37 -14.59 -22.46
N GLY A 25 -4.80 -13.34 -22.49
CA GLY A 25 -4.55 -12.41 -21.38
C GLY A 25 -5.01 -10.99 -21.68
N GLU A 26 -5.09 -10.16 -20.67
CA GLU A 26 -5.38 -8.73 -20.81
C GLU A 26 -4.55 -7.98 -19.77
N GLY A 27 -4.00 -6.84 -20.17
CA GLY A 27 -3.19 -5.98 -19.32
C GLY A 27 -3.46 -4.51 -19.63
N GLY A 28 -2.87 -3.59 -18.86
CA GLY A 28 -3.22 -2.16 -18.91
C GLY A 28 -3.02 -1.43 -20.25
N GLN A 29 -2.51 -2.10 -21.29
CA GLN A 29 -2.32 -1.53 -22.62
C GLN A 29 -3.18 -2.20 -23.70
N GLY A 30 -3.78 -3.36 -23.42
CA GLY A 30 -4.50 -4.13 -24.44
C GLY A 30 -4.82 -5.57 -24.06
N SER A 31 -5.65 -6.19 -24.90
CA SER A 31 -5.99 -7.61 -24.86
C SER A 31 -5.03 -8.42 -25.73
N VAL A 32 -4.68 -9.62 -25.28
CA VAL A 32 -3.85 -10.59 -26.00
C VAL A 32 -4.69 -11.82 -26.33
N TYR A 33 -4.78 -12.12 -27.63
CA TYR A 33 -5.56 -13.23 -28.17
C TYR A 33 -4.64 -14.28 -28.80
N LEU A 34 -5.07 -15.53 -28.77
CA LEU A 34 -4.56 -16.57 -29.65
C LEU A 34 -5.28 -16.42 -30.98
N GLY A 35 -4.52 -16.44 -32.07
CA GLY A 35 -5.09 -16.43 -33.41
C GLY A 35 -4.38 -17.37 -34.37
N LEU A 36 -4.90 -17.42 -35.58
CA LEU A 36 -4.34 -18.14 -36.72
C LEU A 36 -4.01 -17.14 -37.82
N SER A 37 -2.80 -17.24 -38.38
CA SER A 37 -2.42 -16.54 -39.60
C SER A 37 -3.20 -17.06 -40.81
N PRO A 38 -3.18 -16.36 -41.96
CA PRO A 38 -3.73 -16.88 -43.21
C PRO A 38 -3.14 -18.22 -43.66
N SER A 39 -1.91 -18.52 -43.23
CA SER A 39 -1.23 -19.82 -43.46
C SER A 39 -1.61 -20.91 -42.45
N GLY A 40 -2.43 -20.60 -41.43
CA GLY A 40 -2.86 -21.53 -40.39
C GLY A 40 -1.91 -21.67 -39.20
N GLU A 41 -0.91 -20.79 -39.07
CA GLU A 41 0.06 -20.81 -37.96
C GLU A 41 -0.50 -20.10 -36.72
N ARG A 42 -0.20 -20.63 -35.53
CA ARG A 42 -0.62 -20.02 -34.26
C ARG A 42 0.17 -18.74 -33.98
N VAL A 43 -0.54 -17.66 -33.68
CA VAL A 43 0.03 -16.35 -33.36
C VAL A 43 -0.57 -15.76 -32.08
N ALA A 44 0.20 -14.91 -31.41
CA ALA A 44 -0.28 -14.07 -30.32
C ALA A 44 -0.61 -12.67 -30.86
N ILE A 45 -1.85 -12.24 -30.72
CA ILE A 45 -2.35 -10.96 -31.23
C ILE A 45 -2.62 -10.04 -30.05
N LYS A 46 -1.79 -9.01 -29.87
CA LYS A 46 -1.98 -7.97 -28.87
C LYS A 46 -2.71 -6.79 -29.50
N LEU A 47 -3.98 -6.61 -29.15
CA LEU A 47 -4.83 -5.50 -29.60
C LEU A 47 -4.85 -4.42 -28.52
N LEU A 48 -4.33 -3.23 -28.84
CA LEU A 48 -4.22 -2.13 -27.87
C LEU A 48 -5.56 -1.41 -27.67
N HIS A 49 -5.81 -0.92 -26.46
CA HIS A 49 -7.05 -0.17 -26.15
C HIS A 49 -7.06 1.25 -26.75
N ALA A 50 -5.88 1.83 -26.99
CA ALA A 50 -5.74 3.16 -27.54
C ALA A 50 -6.26 3.23 -28.98
N ARG A 51 -7.01 4.29 -29.30
CA ARG A 51 -7.33 4.67 -30.68
C ARG A 51 -6.34 5.71 -31.16
N PHE A 52 -5.95 5.68 -32.43
CA PHE A 52 -5.01 6.65 -33.00
C PHE A 52 -5.52 8.11 -33.08
N ALA A 53 -6.69 8.42 -32.53
CA ALA A 53 -7.51 9.54 -32.95
C ALA A 53 -6.99 10.96 -32.62
N ASP A 54 -5.96 11.17 -31.77
CA ASP A 54 -5.58 12.54 -31.36
C ASP A 54 -4.05 12.86 -31.21
N ASP A 55 -3.12 11.93 -31.48
CA ASP A 55 -1.65 12.20 -31.35
C ASP A 55 -0.80 11.57 -32.47
N GLU A 56 -0.62 12.31 -33.57
CA GLU A 56 0.21 11.86 -34.70
C GLU A 56 1.68 11.59 -34.32
N GLN A 57 2.22 12.26 -33.30
CA GLN A 57 3.60 12.03 -32.87
C GLN A 57 3.73 10.70 -32.14
N ALA A 58 2.76 10.34 -31.32
CA ALA A 58 2.68 9.02 -30.69
C ALA A 58 2.59 7.90 -31.74
N VAL A 59 1.77 8.07 -32.78
CA VAL A 59 1.66 7.11 -33.89
C VAL A 59 2.99 6.95 -34.63
N ARG A 60 3.69 8.05 -34.93
CA ARG A 60 5.01 8.01 -35.57
C ARG A 60 6.06 7.31 -34.70
N ARG A 61 6.04 7.54 -33.37
CA ARG A 61 6.94 6.85 -32.43
C ARG A 61 6.63 5.36 -32.34
N PHE A 62 5.36 4.98 -32.25
CA PHE A 62 4.90 3.60 -32.20
C PHE A 62 5.36 2.81 -33.44
N ARG A 63 5.13 3.35 -34.66
CA ARG A 63 5.59 2.73 -35.90
C ARG A 63 7.10 2.56 -35.95
N ARG A 64 7.87 3.57 -35.52
CA ARG A 64 9.34 3.52 -35.49
C ARG A 64 9.85 2.43 -34.53
N GLU A 65 9.30 2.34 -33.33
CA GLU A 65 9.70 1.32 -32.35
C GLU A 65 9.28 -0.08 -32.81
N ALA A 66 8.10 -0.21 -33.44
CA ALA A 66 7.62 -1.44 -34.06
C ALA A 66 8.50 -1.93 -35.22
N GLU A 67 9.02 -1.05 -36.06
CA GLU A 67 9.94 -1.45 -37.14
C GLU A 67 11.30 -1.90 -36.61
N ALA A 68 11.82 -1.23 -35.58
CA ALA A 68 13.07 -1.61 -34.94
C ALA A 68 12.94 -2.97 -34.21
N ALA A 69 11.79 -3.20 -33.58
CA ALA A 69 11.41 -4.47 -32.96
C ALA A 69 11.48 -5.68 -33.91
N ARG A 70 11.06 -5.51 -35.17
CA ARG A 70 11.09 -6.58 -36.19
C ARG A 70 12.50 -7.03 -36.58
N ARG A 71 13.54 -6.26 -36.24
CA ARG A 71 14.94 -6.56 -36.57
C ARG A 71 15.67 -7.34 -35.46
N VAL A 72 15.01 -7.61 -34.34
CA VAL A 72 15.59 -8.36 -33.21
C VAL A 72 15.65 -9.86 -33.55
N ALA A 73 16.77 -10.51 -33.19
CA ALA A 73 17.08 -11.88 -33.58
C ALA A 73 16.13 -12.94 -32.98
N GLU A 74 15.77 -13.94 -33.79
CA GLU A 74 14.68 -14.90 -33.56
C GLU A 74 14.95 -15.99 -32.51
N PHE A 75 16.11 -16.03 -31.85
CA PHE A 75 16.49 -17.19 -31.02
C PHE A 75 16.24 -17.01 -29.50
N CYS A 76 16.03 -15.80 -29.00
CA CYS A 76 15.73 -15.54 -27.58
C CYS A 76 14.57 -14.56 -27.33
N THR A 77 13.95 -14.01 -28.37
CA THR A 77 12.72 -13.21 -28.29
C THR A 77 11.60 -13.90 -29.06
N ALA A 78 10.34 -13.65 -28.71
CA ALA A 78 9.23 -13.99 -29.59
C ALA A 78 9.23 -13.05 -30.81
N ARG A 79 9.15 -13.60 -32.02
CA ARG A 79 9.24 -12.79 -33.24
C ARG A 79 8.02 -11.87 -33.36
N VAL A 80 8.25 -10.58 -33.65
CA VAL A 80 7.19 -9.68 -34.11
C VAL A 80 6.96 -9.93 -35.60
N LEU A 81 5.78 -10.47 -35.93
CA LEU A 81 5.39 -10.84 -37.29
C LEU A 81 4.85 -9.61 -38.03
N GLU A 82 3.92 -8.91 -37.40
CA GLU A 82 3.20 -7.78 -37.98
C GLU A 82 2.86 -6.74 -36.92
N VAL A 83 2.85 -5.47 -37.34
CA VAL A 83 2.26 -4.38 -36.57
C VAL A 83 1.33 -3.61 -37.50
N GLY A 84 0.08 -3.46 -37.10
CA GLY A 84 -0.95 -2.90 -37.95
C GLY A 84 -1.98 -2.08 -37.17
N ALA A 85 -3.06 -1.75 -37.85
CA ALA A 85 -4.22 -1.07 -37.28
C ALA A 85 -5.49 -1.78 -37.74
N ALA A 86 -6.38 -2.09 -36.80
CA ALA A 86 -7.71 -2.65 -37.08
C ALA A 86 -8.75 -1.80 -36.34
N ASP A 87 -9.74 -1.27 -37.06
CA ASP A 87 -10.76 -0.35 -36.51
C ASP A 87 -10.16 0.80 -35.68
N ASP A 88 -9.14 1.46 -36.23
CA ASP A 88 -8.35 2.55 -35.62
C ASP A 88 -7.62 2.18 -34.30
N ARG A 89 -7.57 0.89 -33.94
CA ARG A 89 -6.77 0.37 -32.83
C ARG A 89 -5.47 -0.27 -33.32
N PRO A 90 -4.31 0.07 -32.75
CA PRO A 90 -3.07 -0.61 -33.06
C PRO A 90 -3.12 -2.07 -32.59
N PHE A 91 -2.54 -2.96 -33.39
CA PHE A 91 -2.27 -4.32 -32.95
C PHE A 91 -0.84 -4.73 -33.27
N ILE A 92 -0.32 -5.66 -32.46
CA ILE A 92 0.97 -6.31 -32.66
C ILE A 92 0.71 -7.80 -32.74
N VAL A 93 1.15 -8.44 -33.82
CA VAL A 93 1.13 -9.89 -33.97
C VAL A 93 2.53 -10.42 -33.73
N GLY A 94 2.64 -11.32 -32.78
CA GLY A 94 3.86 -12.04 -32.46
C GLY A 94 3.71 -13.54 -32.62
N GLU A 95 4.84 -14.23 -32.66
CA GLU A 95 4.92 -15.68 -32.49
C GLU A 95 4.22 -16.11 -31.18
N TYR A 96 3.42 -17.17 -31.25
CA TYR A 96 2.86 -17.79 -30.06
C TYR A 96 3.87 -18.77 -29.45
N VAL A 97 4.32 -18.50 -28.22
CA VAL A 97 5.21 -19.38 -27.46
C VAL A 97 4.40 -20.27 -26.53
N ASP A 98 4.46 -21.58 -26.73
CA ASP A 98 3.70 -22.58 -25.97
C ASP A 98 4.43 -22.95 -24.67
N GLY A 99 4.28 -22.13 -23.63
CA GLY A 99 4.93 -22.36 -22.33
C GLY A 99 4.50 -21.40 -21.22
N PRO A 100 4.63 -21.78 -19.94
CA PRO A 100 4.27 -20.90 -18.82
C PRO A 100 5.22 -19.70 -18.73
N SER A 101 4.79 -18.61 -18.09
CA SER A 101 5.72 -17.54 -17.74
C SER A 101 6.67 -17.96 -16.62
N LEU A 102 7.84 -17.33 -16.53
CA LEU A 102 8.78 -17.52 -15.43
C LEU A 102 8.13 -17.17 -14.09
N GLN A 103 7.27 -16.16 -14.06
CA GLN A 103 6.44 -15.85 -12.88
C GLN A 103 5.60 -17.07 -12.47
N HIS A 104 4.87 -17.67 -13.41
CA HIS A 104 4.04 -18.84 -13.14
C HIS A 104 4.91 -20.00 -12.67
N GLN A 105 5.99 -20.32 -13.40
CA GLN A 105 6.89 -21.42 -13.09
C GLN A 105 7.43 -21.35 -11.66
N VAL A 106 7.98 -20.19 -11.27
CA VAL A 106 8.57 -20.01 -9.95
C VAL A 106 7.50 -20.01 -8.85
N THR A 107 6.32 -19.46 -9.15
CA THR A 107 5.19 -19.47 -8.19
C THR A 107 4.62 -20.88 -7.99
N ALA A 108 4.58 -21.69 -9.06
CA ALA A 108 3.99 -23.03 -9.05
C ALA A 108 4.96 -24.11 -8.54
N GLU A 109 6.23 -24.03 -8.93
CA GLU A 109 7.24 -25.08 -8.70
C GLU A 109 8.40 -24.63 -7.80
N GLY A 110 8.44 -23.36 -7.43
CA GLY A 110 9.48 -22.78 -6.58
C GLY A 110 10.72 -22.27 -7.36
N PRO A 111 11.74 -21.76 -6.64
CA PRO A 111 12.88 -21.10 -7.25
C PRO A 111 13.77 -22.04 -8.10
N MET A 112 14.27 -21.52 -9.21
CA MET A 112 15.14 -22.23 -10.13
C MET A 112 16.58 -22.31 -9.61
N ARG A 113 17.24 -23.45 -9.81
CA ARG A 113 18.60 -23.71 -9.30
C ARG A 113 19.51 -24.33 -10.35
N GLY A 114 20.82 -24.29 -10.07
CA GLY A 114 21.85 -24.95 -10.88
C GLY A 114 21.88 -24.49 -12.34
N GLN A 115 22.18 -25.40 -13.26
CA GLN A 115 22.34 -25.07 -14.67
C GLN A 115 21.08 -24.50 -15.33
N VAL A 116 19.88 -24.79 -14.81
CA VAL A 116 18.63 -24.27 -15.37
C VAL A 116 18.55 -22.75 -15.17
N LEU A 117 18.88 -22.25 -13.98
CA LEU A 117 18.97 -20.83 -13.69
C LEU A 117 20.03 -20.14 -14.55
N VAL A 118 21.19 -20.77 -14.74
CA VAL A 118 22.27 -20.21 -15.57
C VAL A 118 21.86 -20.14 -17.05
N ARG A 119 21.21 -21.18 -17.58
CA ARG A 119 20.67 -21.16 -18.96
C ARG A 119 19.63 -20.06 -19.14
N LEU A 120 18.76 -19.87 -18.15
CA LEU A 120 17.79 -18.76 -18.15
C LEU A 120 18.50 -17.40 -18.18
N ALA A 121 19.50 -17.19 -17.32
CA ALA A 121 20.27 -15.94 -17.26
C ALA A 121 20.98 -15.65 -18.59
N VAL A 122 21.65 -16.65 -19.17
CA VAL A 122 22.35 -16.51 -20.47
C VAL A 122 21.36 -16.16 -21.58
N ALA A 123 20.26 -16.92 -21.71
CA ALA A 123 19.30 -16.71 -22.78
C ALA A 123 18.60 -15.34 -22.69
N THR A 124 18.21 -14.92 -21.49
CA THR A 124 17.55 -13.62 -21.27
C THR A 124 18.52 -12.44 -21.41
N ALA A 125 19.77 -12.56 -20.97
CA ALA A 125 20.81 -11.55 -21.23
C ALA A 125 21.12 -11.44 -22.73
N THR A 126 21.09 -12.56 -23.45
CA THR A 126 21.28 -12.59 -24.90
C THR A 126 20.13 -11.90 -25.63
N ALA A 127 18.88 -12.15 -25.23
CA ALA A 127 17.72 -11.42 -25.73
C ALA A 127 17.88 -9.91 -25.52
N LEU A 128 18.28 -9.51 -24.32
CA LEU A 128 18.42 -8.10 -23.98
C LEU A 128 19.53 -7.40 -24.78
N ALA A 129 20.67 -8.07 -24.97
CA ALA A 129 21.75 -7.58 -25.83
C ALA A 129 21.30 -7.43 -27.29
N ALA A 130 20.52 -8.37 -27.82
CA ALA A 130 19.97 -8.29 -29.17
C ALA A 130 18.96 -7.13 -29.34
N ILE A 131 18.08 -6.93 -28.35
CA ILE A 131 17.12 -5.82 -28.31
C ILE A 131 17.85 -4.47 -28.31
N HIS A 132 18.83 -4.30 -27.43
CA HIS A 132 19.61 -3.05 -27.33
C HIS A 132 20.42 -2.77 -28.60
N ARG A 133 21.00 -3.79 -29.24
CA ARG A 133 21.72 -3.65 -30.52
C ARG A 133 20.81 -3.21 -31.67
N ALA A 134 19.53 -3.57 -31.64
CA ALA A 134 18.53 -3.11 -32.59
C ALA A 134 18.06 -1.65 -32.33
N GLY A 135 18.59 -0.99 -31.29
CA GLY A 135 18.23 0.38 -30.92
C GLY A 135 16.90 0.48 -30.18
N VAL A 136 16.42 -0.63 -29.59
CA VAL A 136 15.15 -0.71 -28.85
C VAL A 136 15.46 -0.97 -27.37
N MET A 137 14.58 -0.50 -26.48
CA MET A 137 14.60 -0.84 -25.06
C MET A 137 13.37 -1.68 -24.72
N HIS A 138 13.50 -2.59 -23.75
CA HIS A 138 12.39 -3.43 -23.32
C HIS A 138 11.37 -2.65 -22.47
N ARG A 139 11.80 -1.81 -21.53
CA ARG A 139 10.98 -0.94 -20.67
C ARG A 139 9.98 -1.62 -19.71
N ASP A 140 9.80 -2.94 -19.79
CA ASP A 140 8.89 -3.73 -18.95
C ASP A 140 9.45 -5.15 -18.75
N PHE A 141 10.77 -5.28 -18.55
CA PHE A 141 11.38 -6.58 -18.33
C PHE A 141 11.02 -7.09 -16.93
N LYS A 142 10.33 -8.23 -16.83
CA LYS A 142 9.87 -8.82 -15.56
C LYS A 142 9.56 -10.31 -15.73
N PRO A 143 9.40 -11.09 -14.64
CA PRO A 143 9.19 -12.54 -14.77
C PRO A 143 7.94 -12.95 -15.56
N SER A 144 6.87 -12.15 -15.60
CA SER A 144 5.68 -12.47 -16.40
C SER A 144 5.93 -12.36 -17.92
N ASN A 145 6.98 -11.62 -18.32
CA ASN A 145 7.32 -11.35 -19.72
C ASN A 145 8.47 -12.24 -20.23
N VAL A 146 8.79 -13.31 -19.48
CA VAL A 146 9.71 -14.37 -19.89
C VAL A 146 8.90 -15.67 -19.96
N LEU A 147 8.64 -16.19 -21.16
CA LEU A 147 7.92 -17.45 -21.36
C LEU A 147 8.90 -18.61 -21.47
N LEU A 148 8.62 -19.73 -20.81
CA LEU A 148 9.45 -20.93 -20.81
C LEU A 148 8.91 -21.91 -21.87
N GLY A 149 9.26 -21.68 -23.13
CA GLY A 149 8.85 -22.52 -24.25
C GLY A 149 9.60 -23.86 -24.30
N PRO A 150 9.15 -24.80 -25.16
CA PRO A 150 9.73 -26.14 -25.27
C PRO A 150 11.22 -26.12 -25.66
N ASP A 151 11.63 -25.12 -26.44
CA ASP A 151 13.00 -24.95 -26.92
C ASP A 151 13.84 -23.98 -26.07
N GLY A 152 13.29 -23.48 -24.96
CA GLY A 152 13.95 -22.57 -24.03
C GLY A 152 13.19 -21.26 -23.76
N PRO A 153 13.74 -20.40 -22.90
CA PRO A 153 13.10 -19.16 -22.48
C PRO A 153 13.04 -18.12 -23.60
N ARG A 154 11.91 -17.43 -23.72
CA ARG A 154 11.60 -16.39 -24.70
C ARG A 154 11.17 -15.11 -24.01
N VAL A 155 11.82 -14.00 -24.34
CA VAL A 155 11.42 -12.68 -23.88
C VAL A 155 10.32 -12.12 -24.79
N ILE A 156 9.24 -11.63 -24.18
CA ILE A 156 8.05 -11.10 -24.86
C ILE A 156 7.74 -9.67 -24.41
N ASP A 157 6.79 -8.99 -25.08
CA ASP A 157 6.20 -7.74 -24.60
C ASP A 157 7.18 -6.59 -24.32
N PHE A 158 8.22 -6.45 -25.15
CA PHE A 158 9.07 -5.26 -25.10
C PHE A 158 8.31 -4.02 -25.59
N GLY A 159 8.54 -2.89 -24.92
CA GLY A 159 7.64 -1.75 -24.71
C GLY A 159 7.29 -0.87 -25.91
N ILE A 160 7.05 -1.45 -27.09
CA ILE A 160 6.54 -0.81 -28.31
C ILE A 160 5.24 -0.04 -28.00
N ALA A 161 4.35 -0.63 -27.19
CA ALA A 161 3.08 -0.02 -26.79
C ALA A 161 3.25 1.19 -25.84
N ARG A 162 4.33 1.25 -25.04
CA ARG A 162 4.62 2.40 -24.15
C ARG A 162 4.99 3.67 -24.92
N ALA A 163 5.30 3.58 -26.22
CA ALA A 163 5.55 4.76 -27.06
C ALA A 163 4.33 5.69 -27.20
N LEU A 164 3.13 5.15 -26.92
CA LEU A 164 1.85 5.87 -26.90
C LEU A 164 1.57 6.57 -25.55
N ASP A 165 2.17 6.11 -24.44
CA ASP A 165 1.84 6.53 -23.07
C ASP A 165 2.60 7.79 -22.58
N VAL A 166 3.57 8.30 -23.34
CA VAL A 166 4.45 9.40 -22.90
C VAL A 166 3.68 10.72 -22.69
N SER A 167 2.55 10.91 -23.37
CA SER A 167 1.68 12.10 -23.21
C SER A 167 0.69 11.97 -22.03
N GLN A 168 0.42 10.76 -21.54
CA GLN A 168 -0.57 10.46 -20.47
C GLN A 168 0.07 10.02 -19.14
N SER A 169 1.39 9.79 -19.10
CA SER A 169 2.14 9.35 -17.90
C SER A 169 2.29 10.40 -16.79
N LEU A 170 1.61 11.54 -16.88
CA LEU A 170 1.62 12.60 -15.84
C LEU A 170 0.31 12.65 -15.03
N THR A 171 -0.72 11.89 -15.38
CA THR A 171 -2.06 11.96 -14.73
C THR A 171 -2.56 10.64 -14.18
N THR A 172 -2.02 9.50 -14.62
CA THR A 172 -2.32 8.17 -14.07
C THR A 172 -1.05 7.62 -13.43
N GLY A 173 -1.18 6.94 -12.28
CA GLY A 173 -0.06 6.57 -11.41
C GLY A 173 1.06 5.78 -12.09
N VAL A 174 2.17 5.59 -11.37
CA VAL A 174 3.36 4.87 -11.84
C VAL A 174 3.00 3.58 -12.58
N VAL A 175 3.24 3.59 -13.89
CA VAL A 175 2.88 2.48 -14.77
C VAL A 175 4.01 1.44 -14.74
N GLY A 176 3.78 0.30 -14.09
CA GLY A 176 4.72 -0.83 -13.99
C GLY A 176 4.59 -1.59 -12.67
N THR A 177 5.12 -2.82 -12.59
CA THR A 177 5.28 -3.51 -11.30
C THR A 177 6.49 -2.90 -10.60
N PRO A 178 6.32 -2.10 -9.54
CA PRO A 178 7.39 -1.22 -9.04
C PRO A 178 8.69 -1.96 -8.72
N ALA A 179 8.58 -3.20 -8.23
CA ALA A 179 9.69 -4.07 -7.86
C ALA A 179 10.78 -4.29 -8.93
N TYR A 180 10.47 -4.10 -10.22
CA TYR A 180 11.41 -4.29 -11.33
C TYR A 180 11.82 -2.97 -12.01
N MET A 181 11.30 -1.83 -11.56
CA MET A 181 11.65 -0.53 -12.13
C MET A 181 13.02 -0.08 -11.64
N ALA A 182 13.82 0.46 -12.55
CA ALA A 182 15.11 1.06 -12.20
C ALA A 182 14.94 2.48 -11.60
N PRO A 183 15.87 2.92 -10.73
CA PRO A 183 15.87 4.27 -10.14
C PRO A 183 15.59 5.42 -11.11
N GLU A 184 16.21 5.41 -12.28
CA GLU A 184 16.09 6.45 -13.30
C GLU A 184 14.72 6.47 -14.00
N GLN A 185 13.98 5.35 -13.99
CA GLN A 185 12.62 5.30 -14.54
C GLN A 185 11.64 6.13 -13.70
N PHE A 186 11.85 6.23 -12.40
CA PHE A 186 11.06 7.12 -11.53
C PHE A 186 11.32 8.62 -11.78
N HIS A 187 12.42 8.94 -12.46
CA HIS A 187 12.76 10.30 -12.90
C HIS A 187 12.32 10.58 -14.35
N GLY A 188 11.56 9.66 -14.97
CA GLY A 188 11.10 9.78 -16.36
C GLY A 188 12.23 9.66 -17.40
N ARG A 189 13.37 9.07 -17.03
CA ARG A 189 14.56 8.94 -17.90
C ARG A 189 14.97 7.48 -18.09
N PRO A 190 14.10 6.62 -18.66
CA PRO A 190 14.47 5.24 -18.96
C PRO A 190 15.60 5.19 -19.99
N GLU A 191 16.57 4.31 -19.77
CA GLU A 191 17.71 4.07 -20.67
C GLU A 191 18.04 2.56 -20.74
N PRO A 192 18.94 2.09 -21.63
CA PRO A 192 19.23 0.66 -21.74
C PRO A 192 19.67 0.00 -20.42
N ALA A 193 20.35 0.77 -19.55
CA ALA A 193 20.73 0.33 -18.22
C ALA A 193 19.54 0.04 -17.29
N SER A 194 18.35 0.60 -17.58
CA SER A 194 17.12 0.31 -16.85
C SER A 194 16.65 -1.12 -17.09
N ASP A 195 16.78 -1.63 -18.32
CA ASP A 195 16.42 -3.01 -18.61
C ASP A 195 17.38 -4.00 -17.95
N VAL A 196 18.67 -3.64 -17.82
CA VAL A 196 19.66 -4.48 -17.12
C VAL A 196 19.33 -4.60 -15.63
N PHE A 197 18.88 -3.51 -15.01
CA PHE A 197 18.39 -3.52 -13.63
C PHE A 197 17.16 -4.43 -13.48
N ALA A 198 16.20 -4.29 -14.39
CA ALA A 198 14.97 -5.08 -14.40
C ALA A 198 15.25 -6.58 -14.66
N TRP A 199 16.20 -6.89 -15.55
CA TRP A 199 16.72 -8.24 -15.77
C TRP A 199 17.32 -8.82 -14.50
N ALA A 200 18.14 -8.05 -13.79
CA ALA A 200 18.76 -8.53 -12.57
C ALA A 200 17.73 -8.79 -11.47
N GLY A 201 16.73 -7.92 -11.30
CA GLY A 201 15.59 -8.16 -10.41
C GLY A 201 14.82 -9.43 -10.78
N THR A 202 14.65 -9.69 -12.09
CA THR A 202 14.02 -10.92 -12.59
C THR A 202 14.86 -12.17 -12.29
N MET A 203 16.19 -12.10 -12.34
CA MET A 203 17.07 -13.20 -11.99
C MET A 203 17.11 -13.46 -10.48
N VAL A 204 17.03 -12.42 -9.64
CA VAL A 204 16.85 -12.59 -8.19
C VAL A 204 15.55 -13.34 -7.91
N PHE A 205 14.45 -12.94 -8.55
CA PHE A 205 13.18 -13.65 -8.44
C PHE A 205 13.27 -15.09 -8.94
N ALA A 206 13.91 -15.34 -10.08
CA ALA A 206 14.09 -16.70 -10.60
C ALA A 206 14.86 -17.60 -9.62
N ALA A 207 15.92 -17.07 -9.00
CA ALA A 207 16.80 -17.80 -8.10
C ALA A 207 16.21 -18.01 -6.69
N THR A 208 15.35 -17.10 -6.23
CA THR A 208 14.91 -17.05 -4.83
C THR A 208 13.40 -17.09 -4.62
N GLY A 209 12.60 -16.83 -5.66
CA GLY A 209 11.16 -16.58 -5.55
C GLY A 209 10.80 -15.20 -4.98
N ARG A 210 11.79 -14.34 -4.70
CA ARG A 210 11.63 -13.07 -3.98
C ARG A 210 12.04 -11.88 -4.86
N SER A 211 11.46 -10.71 -4.58
CA SER A 211 11.89 -9.44 -5.18
C SER A 211 13.17 -8.94 -4.50
N ALA A 212 14.11 -8.40 -5.28
CA ALA A 212 15.37 -7.83 -4.77
C ALA A 212 15.16 -6.65 -3.80
N PHE A 213 13.99 -6.00 -3.83
CA PHE A 213 13.64 -4.87 -2.95
C PHE A 213 12.34 -5.11 -2.17
N GLY A 214 11.87 -6.36 -2.10
CA GLY A 214 10.63 -6.74 -1.45
C GLY A 214 9.37 -6.15 -2.12
N PHE A 215 8.26 -6.19 -1.39
CA PHE A 215 6.96 -5.64 -1.74
C PHE A 215 6.45 -4.71 -0.61
N GLY A 216 5.33 -4.02 -0.82
CA GLY A 216 4.80 -3.01 0.10
C GLY A 216 4.16 -1.85 -0.65
N THR A 217 3.79 -0.79 0.07
CA THR A 217 3.22 0.40 -0.56
C THR A 217 4.16 0.95 -1.62
N LEU A 218 3.59 1.54 -2.68
CA LEU A 218 4.37 2.11 -3.78
C LEU A 218 5.52 3.01 -3.29
N PRO A 219 5.34 3.92 -2.31
CA PRO A 219 6.42 4.72 -1.75
C PRO A 219 7.51 3.90 -1.04
N MET A 220 7.15 2.80 -0.35
CA MET A 220 8.11 1.95 0.35
C MET A 220 8.99 1.15 -0.61
N VAL A 221 8.38 0.51 -1.61
CA VAL A 221 9.14 -0.24 -2.62
C VAL A 221 10.01 0.69 -3.43
N MET A 222 9.49 1.86 -3.81
CA MET A 222 10.29 2.94 -4.40
C MET A 222 11.48 3.29 -3.52
N HIS A 223 11.25 3.63 -2.24
CA HIS A 223 12.32 3.98 -1.31
C HIS A 223 13.41 2.90 -1.28
N ARG A 224 13.05 1.61 -1.20
CA ARG A 224 14.03 0.50 -1.21
C ARG A 224 14.79 0.40 -2.53
N ILE A 225 14.09 0.46 -3.66
CA ILE A 225 14.74 0.47 -4.99
C ILE A 225 15.74 1.62 -5.11
N LEU A 226 15.44 2.74 -4.47
CA LEU A 226 16.17 3.97 -4.64
C LEU A 226 17.33 4.14 -3.66
N SER A 227 17.26 3.53 -2.47
CA SER A 227 18.21 3.76 -1.37
C SER A 227 18.79 2.49 -0.75
N ALA A 228 18.05 1.37 -0.74
CA ALA A 228 18.48 0.15 -0.07
C ALA A 228 19.39 -0.70 -0.97
N ALA A 229 20.31 -1.45 -0.36
CA ALA A 229 21.01 -2.52 -1.05
C ALA A 229 20.01 -3.60 -1.48
N PRO A 230 20.18 -4.24 -2.65
CA PRO A 230 19.33 -5.37 -3.04
C PRO A 230 19.56 -6.55 -2.10
N ASP A 231 18.48 -7.25 -1.73
CA ASP A 231 18.59 -8.54 -1.04
C ASP A 231 18.91 -9.63 -2.07
N LEU A 232 20.13 -10.16 -2.00
CA LEU A 232 20.62 -11.24 -2.85
C LEU A 232 20.75 -12.56 -2.09
N SER A 233 20.19 -12.65 -0.88
CA SER A 233 20.27 -13.86 -0.05
C SER A 233 19.67 -15.04 -0.81
N GLY A 234 20.39 -16.16 -0.87
CA GLY A 234 19.97 -17.36 -1.61
C GLY A 234 20.27 -17.35 -3.11
N VAL A 235 20.83 -16.27 -3.67
CA VAL A 235 21.37 -16.28 -5.04
C VAL A 235 22.76 -16.96 -5.03
N PRO A 236 23.03 -17.94 -5.91
CA PRO A 236 24.33 -18.61 -5.95
C PRO A 236 25.43 -17.73 -6.54
N GLU A 237 26.66 -17.85 -6.02
CA GLU A 237 27.84 -17.30 -6.69
C GLU A 237 28.21 -18.15 -7.93
N PRO A 238 28.77 -17.56 -9.01
CA PRO A 238 29.18 -16.16 -9.17
C PRO A 238 28.05 -15.19 -9.62
N LEU A 239 26.81 -15.68 -9.74
CA LEU A 239 25.69 -14.88 -10.26
C LEU A 239 25.36 -13.70 -9.32
N ALA A 240 25.44 -13.90 -8.00
CA ALA A 240 25.14 -12.86 -7.02
C ALA A 240 26.00 -11.59 -7.23
N ALA A 241 27.32 -11.74 -7.45
CA ALA A 241 28.20 -10.60 -7.74
C ALA A 241 27.79 -9.81 -9.01
N LEU A 242 27.38 -10.52 -10.06
CA LEU A 242 26.91 -9.90 -11.30
C LEU A 242 25.57 -9.18 -11.11
N LEU A 243 24.62 -9.80 -10.38
CA LEU A 243 23.33 -9.17 -10.07
C LEU A 243 23.50 -7.94 -9.18
N GLN A 244 24.45 -7.96 -8.24
CA GLN A 244 24.78 -6.82 -7.40
C GLN A 244 25.24 -5.60 -8.21
N ALA A 245 26.07 -5.81 -9.23
CA ALA A 245 26.52 -4.75 -10.13
C ALA A 245 25.38 -4.23 -11.03
N ALA A 246 24.56 -5.14 -11.57
CA ALA A 246 23.41 -4.81 -12.41
C ALA A 246 22.29 -4.07 -11.64
N LEU A 247 22.16 -4.29 -10.33
CA LEU A 247 21.21 -3.60 -9.44
C LEU A 247 21.77 -2.31 -8.81
N GLY A 248 22.92 -1.81 -9.31
CA GLY A 248 23.51 -0.56 -8.86
C GLY A 248 22.57 0.63 -9.04
N LYS A 249 22.55 1.59 -8.11
CA LYS A 249 21.58 2.70 -8.16
C LYS A 249 21.88 3.68 -9.29
N ASP A 250 23.16 3.94 -9.53
CA ASP A 250 23.61 4.80 -10.62
C ASP A 250 23.80 3.97 -11.90
N PRO A 251 23.01 4.25 -12.96
CA PRO A 251 23.03 3.46 -14.18
C PRO A 251 24.37 3.50 -14.93
N ARG A 252 25.22 4.51 -14.72
CA ARG A 252 26.52 4.66 -15.39
C ARG A 252 27.54 3.59 -14.99
N PHE A 253 27.33 2.95 -13.84
CA PHE A 253 28.22 1.90 -13.32
C PHE A 253 27.65 0.49 -13.53
N ARG A 254 26.45 0.35 -14.08
CA ARG A 254 25.88 -0.96 -14.40
C ARG A 254 26.56 -1.53 -15.63
N PRO A 255 26.78 -2.86 -15.69
CA PRO A 255 27.24 -3.48 -16.92
C PRO A 255 26.19 -3.32 -18.04
N THR A 256 26.64 -3.24 -19.29
CA THR A 256 25.74 -3.34 -20.44
C THR A 256 25.23 -4.77 -20.60
N ALA A 257 24.12 -4.97 -21.32
CA ALA A 257 23.62 -6.32 -21.59
C ALA A 257 24.67 -7.24 -22.27
N GLU A 258 25.53 -6.68 -23.12
CA GLU A 258 26.66 -7.42 -23.74
C GLU A 258 27.74 -7.80 -22.73
N GLN A 259 28.04 -6.92 -21.76
CA GLN A 259 28.99 -7.22 -20.68
C GLN A 259 28.43 -8.28 -19.72
N VAL A 260 27.13 -8.21 -19.39
CA VAL A 260 26.43 -9.23 -18.61
C VAL A 260 26.54 -10.59 -19.31
N LEU A 261 26.24 -10.65 -20.61
CA LEU A 261 26.34 -11.88 -21.39
C LEU A 261 27.79 -12.42 -21.42
N GLY A 262 28.77 -11.55 -21.64
CA GLY A 262 30.19 -11.93 -21.64
C GLY A 262 30.66 -12.50 -20.29
N GLU A 263 30.18 -11.95 -19.17
CA GLU A 263 30.48 -12.46 -17.83
C GLU A 263 29.84 -13.84 -17.58
N LEU A 264 28.59 -14.01 -17.97
CA LEU A 264 27.87 -15.27 -17.84
C LEU A 264 28.52 -16.39 -18.66
N ILE A 265 29.00 -16.10 -19.88
CA ILE A 265 29.69 -17.07 -20.74
C ILE A 265 31.07 -17.43 -20.16
N ARG A 266 31.85 -16.44 -19.69
CA ARG A 266 33.17 -16.69 -19.08
C ARG A 266 33.06 -17.53 -17.82
N SER A 267 32.06 -17.25 -16.98
CA SER A 267 31.79 -17.99 -15.75
C SER A 267 31.32 -19.44 -16.02
N ASN A 268 30.92 -19.77 -17.25
CA ASN A 268 30.45 -21.09 -17.67
C ASN A 268 31.44 -21.87 -18.57
N GLY A 269 32.63 -21.34 -18.83
CA GLY A 269 33.65 -22.01 -19.65
C GLY A 269 34.33 -23.19 -18.92
N PRO A 270 34.96 -24.15 -19.63
CA PRO A 270 35.74 -25.22 -19.00
C PRO A 270 36.89 -24.60 -18.18
N ALA A 271 37.00 -24.98 -16.92
CA ALA A 271 38.01 -24.47 -15.99
C ALA A 271 39.44 -24.71 -16.54
N GLY A 272 40.05 -23.64 -17.04
CA GLY A 272 41.48 -23.57 -17.35
C GLY A 272 42.22 -22.89 -16.21
N ALA A 273 43.15 -23.61 -15.59
CA ALA A 273 43.95 -23.19 -14.44
C ALA A 273 44.58 -21.79 -14.58
N THR A 274 44.57 -20.99 -13.50
CA THR A 274 45.73 -20.23 -12.99
C THR A 274 45.44 -19.48 -11.67
N THR A 275 46.09 -19.97 -10.61
CA THR A 275 46.64 -19.29 -9.40
C THR A 275 45.79 -18.31 -8.54
N PRO A 276 45.71 -18.53 -7.20
CA PRO A 276 45.07 -17.58 -6.27
C PRO A 276 46.00 -16.42 -5.90
N PRO A 277 45.50 -15.17 -5.76
CA PRO A 277 46.25 -14.12 -5.08
C PRO A 277 45.98 -14.13 -3.57
N THR A 278 47.10 -14.03 -2.84
CA THR A 278 47.33 -14.02 -1.40
C THR A 278 46.55 -12.95 -0.60
N PRO A 279 46.15 -13.21 0.66
CA PRO A 279 45.48 -12.23 1.51
C PRO A 279 46.44 -11.16 2.05
N SER A 280 45.99 -9.90 2.10
CA SER A 280 46.66 -8.80 2.84
C SER A 280 45.94 -8.48 4.15
N PRO A 281 46.66 -7.97 5.17
CA PRO A 281 46.35 -8.21 6.58
C PRO A 281 45.41 -7.18 7.21
N GLY A 282 44.70 -7.65 8.24
CA GLY A 282 43.68 -6.90 8.98
C GLY A 282 44.17 -5.68 9.76
N ARG A 283 43.23 -4.78 10.01
CA ARG A 283 43.34 -3.74 11.02
C ARG A 283 42.38 -4.01 12.18
N SER A 284 42.99 -4.51 13.25
CA SER A 284 42.52 -4.46 14.63
C SER A 284 42.21 -3.02 15.06
N GLY A 285 41.11 -2.84 15.80
CA GLY A 285 40.64 -1.55 16.28
C GLY A 285 39.69 -1.63 17.47
N SER A 286 40.14 -2.28 18.56
CA SER A 286 39.90 -1.88 19.96
C SER A 286 38.46 -1.51 20.40
N ARG A 287 37.78 -2.50 21.02
CA ARG A 287 36.72 -2.28 22.01
C ARG A 287 37.28 -1.56 23.26
N ARG A 288 36.68 -0.45 23.69
CA ARG A 288 36.83 0.06 25.05
C ARG A 288 35.48 0.10 25.76
N LYS A 289 35.42 -0.71 26.82
CA LYS A 289 34.44 -0.67 27.90
C LYS A 289 34.59 0.66 28.64
N VAL A 290 33.48 1.31 29.00
CA VAL A 290 33.45 2.25 30.12
C VAL A 290 32.24 1.94 31.00
N LEU A 291 32.55 1.88 32.28
CA LEU A 291 31.76 1.45 33.42
C LEU A 291 30.76 2.54 33.84
N VAL A 292 29.59 2.11 34.32
CA VAL A 292 28.65 2.89 35.13
C VAL A 292 29.26 3.15 36.52
N PRO A 293 28.89 4.26 37.18
CA PRO A 293 28.37 4.09 38.54
C PRO A 293 27.05 4.82 38.76
N ALA A 294 26.18 4.13 39.50
CA ALA A 294 24.93 4.62 40.05
C ALA A 294 25.19 5.55 41.24
N VAL A 295 24.32 6.55 41.44
CA VAL A 295 24.02 7.12 42.76
C VAL A 295 22.51 7.31 42.87
N ALA A 296 21.96 6.71 43.91
CA ALA A 296 20.58 6.80 44.37
C ALA A 296 20.41 7.86 45.47
N ALA A 297 19.15 8.19 45.76
CA ALA A 297 18.54 8.76 46.99
C ALA A 297 17.70 10.02 46.66
N ALA A 298 16.36 9.95 46.69
CA ALA A 298 15.46 10.08 47.86
C ALA A 298 15.24 11.58 48.21
N THR A 299 14.07 12.14 48.55
CA THR A 299 12.76 11.64 49.02
C THR A 299 11.79 12.84 49.21
N ALA A 300 10.47 12.61 49.07
CA ALA A 300 9.34 13.08 49.94
C ALA A 300 9.02 14.60 50.03
N LEU A 301 7.83 15.16 50.32
CA LEU A 301 6.42 14.79 50.65
C LEU A 301 5.61 16.14 50.59
N VAL A 302 4.29 16.26 50.27
CA VAL A 302 3.08 16.44 51.14
C VAL A 302 1.99 17.09 50.22
N ILE A 303 0.81 16.55 49.87
CA ILE A 303 -0.52 16.30 50.53
C ILE A 303 -1.42 17.55 50.80
N GLY A 304 -2.67 17.53 50.28
CA GLY A 304 -3.89 18.20 50.82
C GLY A 304 -4.66 19.09 49.81
N VAL A 305 -5.70 18.65 49.08
CA VAL A 305 -7.17 18.54 49.43
C VAL A 305 -7.79 19.95 49.67
N THR A 306 -8.85 20.48 49.02
CA THR A 306 -10.18 19.95 48.59
C THR A 306 -10.93 20.96 47.68
N ALA A 307 -11.98 20.46 47.03
CA ALA A 307 -12.99 21.13 46.19
C ALA A 307 -13.77 22.30 46.82
N TRP A 308 -14.14 23.31 46.02
CA TRP A 308 -15.51 23.85 45.87
C TRP A 308 -15.56 24.99 44.82
N LEU A 309 -16.33 24.82 43.73
CA LEU A 309 -17.33 25.79 43.20
C LEU A 309 -17.77 25.44 41.78
N VAL A 310 -18.94 24.80 41.71
CA VAL A 310 -19.89 24.92 40.60
C VAL A 310 -20.56 26.30 40.73
N SER A 311 -20.49 27.14 39.70
CA SER A 311 -21.70 27.73 39.08
C SER A 311 -21.38 28.74 37.96
N ARG A 312 -21.98 28.46 36.79
CA ARG A 312 -22.58 29.39 35.81
C ARG A 312 -21.69 30.30 34.96
N GLY A 313 -21.94 30.21 33.65
CA GLY A 313 -21.52 31.17 32.62
C GLY A 313 -21.75 30.62 31.22
N ASP A 314 -22.99 30.72 30.75
CA ASP A 314 -23.52 30.28 29.45
C ASP A 314 -22.75 30.79 28.21
N THR A 315 -22.57 29.95 27.18
CA THR A 315 -22.85 30.24 25.74
C THR A 315 -22.53 29.02 24.83
N PRO A 316 -23.10 28.92 23.61
CA PRO A 316 -23.94 27.78 23.23
C PRO A 316 -23.23 26.73 22.36
N ALA A 317 -23.45 25.46 22.70
CA ALA A 317 -23.15 24.32 21.84
C ALA A 317 -24.41 23.94 21.05
N GLY A 318 -24.33 24.02 19.72
CA GLY A 318 -25.29 23.40 18.82
C GLY A 318 -25.11 21.88 18.85
N SER A 319 -25.71 21.23 19.84
CA SER A 319 -25.80 19.77 19.91
C SER A 319 -26.88 19.26 18.94
N GLY A 320 -26.46 18.70 17.81
CA GLY A 320 -27.29 17.79 17.04
C GLY A 320 -27.47 16.51 17.85
N GLN A 321 -28.64 16.33 18.46
CA GLN A 321 -29.03 15.12 19.18
C GLN A 321 -28.85 13.88 18.30
N ALA A 322 -28.10 12.91 18.82
CA ALA A 322 -28.14 11.53 18.38
C ALA A 322 -29.52 10.94 18.72
N GLY A 323 -30.47 11.10 17.80
CA GLY A 323 -31.70 10.32 17.80
C GLY A 323 -31.39 8.92 17.30
N THR A 324 -31.70 7.90 18.10
CA THR A 324 -31.85 6.51 17.63
C THR A 324 -33.01 6.45 16.64
N ALA A 325 -32.73 6.77 15.38
CA ALA A 325 -33.68 6.61 14.30
C ALA A 325 -33.56 5.19 13.73
N THR A 326 -34.54 4.35 14.05
CA THR A 326 -34.84 3.08 13.35
C THR A 326 -35.41 3.31 11.94
N GLY A 327 -35.18 4.49 11.36
CA GLY A 327 -35.64 4.88 10.03
C GLY A 327 -34.67 4.42 8.94
N ARG A 328 -35.21 4.04 7.79
CA ARG A 328 -34.46 3.67 6.58
C ARG A 328 -33.62 4.88 6.13
N ALA A 329 -32.30 4.86 6.35
CA ALA A 329 -31.43 5.91 5.85
C ALA A 329 -31.44 5.89 4.31
N THR A 330 -31.84 6.99 3.68
CA THR A 330 -31.98 7.15 2.23
C THR A 330 -31.35 8.45 1.76
N GLY A 331 -30.99 8.54 0.48
CA GLY A 331 -30.35 9.72 -0.08
C GLY A 331 -28.83 9.75 0.12
N GLN A 332 -28.22 10.86 -0.28
CA GLN A 332 -26.77 11.06 -0.24
C GLN A 332 -26.23 10.98 1.20
N ASN A 333 -25.05 10.39 1.41
CA ASN A 333 -24.43 10.16 2.73
C ASN A 333 -25.21 9.24 3.70
N ALA A 334 -26.25 8.55 3.23
CA ALA A 334 -27.05 7.66 4.08
C ALA A 334 -26.26 6.48 4.66
N ALA A 335 -25.13 6.08 4.07
CA ALA A 335 -24.28 4.99 4.54
C ALA A 335 -23.12 5.44 5.43
N VAL A 336 -22.92 6.75 5.65
CA VAL A 336 -21.75 7.26 6.41
C VAL A 336 -21.93 7.06 7.92
N ALA A 337 -23.07 7.49 8.47
CA ALA A 337 -23.37 7.44 9.90
C ALA A 337 -24.47 6.42 10.26
N ALA A 338 -25.05 5.75 9.28
CA ALA A 338 -26.13 4.78 9.44
C ALA A 338 -26.01 3.65 8.42
N ILE A 339 -26.84 2.62 8.58
CA ILE A 339 -26.98 1.53 7.62
C ILE A 339 -27.98 1.95 6.55
N ALA A 340 -27.54 2.03 5.30
CA ALA A 340 -28.39 2.26 4.15
C ALA A 340 -29.09 0.96 3.71
N ASN A 341 -30.39 1.07 3.43
CA ASN A 341 -31.23 -0.04 2.96
C ASN A 341 -31.12 -1.32 3.82
N PRO A 342 -31.42 -1.27 5.13
CA PRO A 342 -31.37 -2.43 6.00
C PRO A 342 -32.30 -3.55 5.51
N SER A 343 -31.84 -4.79 5.56
CA SER A 343 -32.59 -5.98 5.15
C SER A 343 -32.13 -7.23 5.88
N GLY A 344 -33.07 -8.10 6.26
CA GLY A 344 -32.77 -9.45 6.78
C GLY A 344 -32.83 -10.54 5.71
N THR A 345 -33.06 -10.18 4.44
CA THR A 345 -33.19 -11.16 3.35
C THR A 345 -31.87 -11.88 3.13
N THR A 346 -31.93 -13.22 3.19
CA THR A 346 -30.82 -14.09 2.83
C THR A 346 -30.92 -14.50 1.37
N GLY A 347 -29.77 -14.70 0.73
CA GLY A 347 -29.67 -15.27 -0.60
C GLY A 347 -29.00 -14.36 -1.62
N GLY A 348 -28.80 -14.88 -2.83
CA GLY A 348 -28.28 -14.11 -3.96
C GLY A 348 -26.75 -13.97 -3.96
N THR A 349 -26.25 -13.21 -4.93
CA THR A 349 -24.80 -13.03 -5.18
C THR A 349 -24.42 -11.57 -5.05
N VAL A 350 -23.47 -11.27 -4.15
CA VAL A 350 -22.78 -9.98 -4.15
C VAL A 350 -21.71 -10.02 -5.22
N ARG A 351 -21.79 -9.11 -6.19
CA ARG A 351 -20.81 -8.97 -7.28
C ARG A 351 -19.86 -7.82 -6.97
N VAL A 352 -18.56 -8.10 -6.97
CA VAL A 352 -17.50 -7.13 -6.68
C VAL A 352 -16.65 -6.96 -7.94
N ALA A 353 -16.40 -5.71 -8.34
CA ALA A 353 -15.41 -5.41 -9.38
C ALA A 353 -14.45 -4.34 -8.87
N LEU A 354 -13.18 -4.68 -8.68
CA LEU A 354 -12.14 -3.75 -8.26
C LEU A 354 -11.14 -3.52 -9.38
N SER A 355 -10.70 -2.27 -9.52
CA SER A 355 -9.70 -1.90 -10.50
C SER A 355 -8.27 -2.24 -10.06
N SER A 356 -8.04 -2.26 -8.75
CA SER A 356 -6.81 -2.78 -8.16
C SER A 356 -6.80 -4.30 -8.17
N ALA A 357 -5.62 -4.89 -8.35
CA ALA A 357 -5.37 -6.25 -7.92
C ALA A 357 -5.29 -6.30 -6.39
N LEU A 358 -5.61 -7.45 -5.81
CA LEU A 358 -5.28 -7.71 -4.41
C LEU A 358 -3.77 -7.91 -4.27
N ASP A 359 -3.23 -7.57 -3.11
CA ASP A 359 -1.87 -7.93 -2.69
C ASP A 359 -1.76 -9.42 -2.37
N SER A 360 -2.67 -9.97 -1.55
CA SER A 360 -2.80 -11.42 -1.35
C SER A 360 -4.13 -11.79 -0.72
N THR A 361 -4.64 -12.99 -1.00
CA THR A 361 -5.73 -13.61 -0.24
C THR A 361 -5.24 -14.50 0.89
N ASP A 362 -3.92 -14.66 1.09
CA ASP A 362 -3.39 -15.29 2.30
C ASP A 362 -3.48 -14.30 3.48
N PRO A 363 -4.15 -14.65 4.59
CA PRO A 363 -4.24 -13.77 5.75
C PRO A 363 -2.89 -13.32 6.33
N GLY A 364 -1.83 -14.12 6.16
CA GLY A 364 -0.49 -13.75 6.61
C GLY A 364 0.25 -12.77 5.68
N ASP A 365 -0.22 -12.58 4.44
CA ASP A 365 0.46 -11.81 3.39
C ASP A 365 -0.41 -10.67 2.84
N ALA A 366 -1.26 -10.07 3.66
CA ALA A 366 -2.22 -9.06 3.24
C ALA A 366 -2.10 -7.78 4.07
N TYR A 367 -2.23 -6.62 3.42
CA TYR A 367 -2.10 -5.30 4.05
C TYR A 367 -3.05 -4.25 3.47
N LEU A 368 -3.41 -4.35 2.19
CA LEU A 368 -4.26 -3.35 1.56
C LEU A 368 -5.68 -3.32 2.16
N PRO A 369 -6.27 -2.13 2.41
CA PRO A 369 -7.57 -2.02 3.08
C PRO A 369 -8.72 -2.83 2.44
N ASP A 370 -8.80 -2.86 1.11
CA ASP A 370 -9.83 -3.64 0.40
C ASP A 370 -9.63 -5.15 0.62
N THR A 371 -8.37 -5.62 0.65
CA THR A 371 -8.03 -7.01 0.97
C THR A 371 -8.39 -7.35 2.41
N LEU A 372 -8.04 -6.48 3.37
CA LEU A 372 -8.37 -6.68 4.79
C LEU A 372 -9.89 -6.74 5.04
N ASN A 373 -10.65 -5.89 4.35
CA ASN A 373 -12.11 -5.89 4.39
C ASN A 373 -12.67 -7.23 3.88
N LEU A 374 -12.10 -7.74 2.78
CA LEU A 374 -12.50 -8.99 2.13
C LEU A 374 -12.16 -10.23 2.97
N ILE A 375 -10.95 -10.32 3.54
CA ILE A 375 -10.50 -11.48 4.34
C ILE A 375 -11.50 -11.82 5.44
N ARG A 376 -12.15 -10.82 6.04
CA ARG A 376 -13.17 -11.02 7.07
C ARG A 376 -14.35 -11.89 6.62
N LEU A 377 -14.58 -12.08 5.32
CA LEU A 377 -15.65 -12.96 4.83
C LEU A 377 -15.34 -14.44 5.10
N TYR A 378 -14.07 -14.85 5.07
CA TYR A 378 -13.66 -16.25 5.25
C TYR A 378 -12.70 -16.47 6.43
N GLY A 379 -12.16 -15.41 7.03
CA GLY A 379 -11.26 -15.46 8.17
C GLY A 379 -11.86 -14.80 9.42
N ARG A 380 -11.63 -15.43 10.57
CA ARG A 380 -11.89 -14.89 11.91
C ARG A 380 -10.57 -14.67 12.64
N SER A 381 -10.22 -13.41 12.91
CA SER A 381 -9.09 -13.03 13.75
C SER A 381 -9.47 -13.09 15.23
N LEU A 382 -8.52 -12.92 16.15
CA LEU A 382 -8.81 -12.97 17.60
C LEU A 382 -9.82 -11.89 18.02
N THR A 383 -9.59 -10.66 17.57
CA THR A 383 -10.50 -9.51 17.69
C THR A 383 -10.83 -8.97 16.31
N MET A 384 -11.76 -8.03 16.20
CA MET A 384 -12.02 -7.31 14.96
C MET A 384 -12.59 -5.92 15.25
N PHE A 385 -12.49 -5.00 14.30
CA PHE A 385 -13.31 -3.79 14.34
C PHE A 385 -14.78 -4.12 14.07
N LYS A 386 -15.66 -3.59 14.91
CA LYS A 386 -17.10 -3.83 14.86
C LYS A 386 -17.67 -3.48 13.48
N PRO A 387 -18.42 -4.38 12.82
CA PRO A 387 -19.10 -4.08 11.56
C PRO A 387 -20.28 -3.09 11.76
N ALA A 388 -19.98 -1.80 11.85
CA ALA A 388 -20.96 -0.76 12.12
C ALA A 388 -20.56 0.60 11.49
N PRO A 389 -21.54 1.46 11.17
CA PRO A 389 -21.26 2.82 10.68
C PRO A 389 -20.67 3.73 11.77
N GLY A 390 -19.99 4.79 11.32
CA GLY A 390 -19.53 5.90 12.16
C GLY A 390 -18.63 5.46 13.32
N ALA A 391 -18.74 6.16 14.45
CA ALA A 391 -17.87 5.93 15.62
C ALA A 391 -17.98 4.48 16.17
N ALA A 392 -19.13 3.83 16.03
CA ALA A 392 -19.27 2.44 16.47
C ALA A 392 -18.35 1.48 15.70
N GLY A 393 -18.07 1.77 14.43
CA GLY A 393 -17.17 0.97 13.58
C GLY A 393 -15.69 1.05 13.95
N THR A 394 -15.32 1.98 14.83
CA THR A 394 -13.94 2.15 15.31
C THR A 394 -13.66 1.34 16.59
N GLN A 395 -14.69 0.71 17.16
CA GLN A 395 -14.56 -0.10 18.36
C GLN A 395 -14.02 -1.48 18.03
N VAL A 396 -12.98 -1.91 18.74
CA VAL A 396 -12.50 -3.29 18.71
C VAL A 396 -13.42 -4.16 19.56
N VAL A 397 -13.86 -5.28 19.00
CA VAL A 397 -14.71 -6.28 19.64
C VAL A 397 -14.10 -7.67 19.52
N PRO A 398 -14.44 -8.62 20.41
CA PRO A 398 -13.98 -10.00 20.29
C PRO A 398 -14.56 -10.68 19.04
N ASP A 399 -13.78 -11.50 18.36
CA ASP A 399 -14.21 -12.33 17.23
C ASP A 399 -13.98 -13.82 17.50
N LEU A 400 -12.81 -14.37 17.17
CA LEU A 400 -12.44 -15.75 17.52
C LEU A 400 -12.20 -15.90 19.03
N ALA A 401 -11.75 -14.83 19.68
CA ALA A 401 -11.68 -14.75 21.14
C ALA A 401 -13.07 -14.56 21.76
N GLU A 402 -13.28 -15.10 22.96
CA GLU A 402 -14.52 -14.95 23.72
C GLU A 402 -14.74 -13.53 24.22
N ARG A 403 -13.65 -12.83 24.53
CA ARG A 403 -13.59 -11.50 25.17
C ARG A 403 -12.30 -10.77 24.79
N PRO A 404 -12.18 -9.45 25.08
CA PRO A 404 -10.95 -8.71 24.87
C PRO A 404 -9.79 -9.33 25.65
N GLY A 405 -8.56 -9.04 25.22
CA GLY A 405 -7.36 -9.60 25.82
C GLY A 405 -7.20 -9.23 27.28
N GLN A 406 -6.60 -10.12 28.05
CA GLN A 406 -6.27 -9.85 29.46
C GLN A 406 -4.81 -9.44 29.57
N PRO A 407 -4.52 -8.14 29.77
CA PRO A 407 -3.16 -7.71 30.00
C PRO A 407 -2.68 -8.12 31.40
N SER A 408 -1.43 -8.55 31.47
CA SER A 408 -0.65 -8.74 32.68
C SER A 408 0.78 -8.26 32.43
N ASP A 409 1.65 -8.31 33.45
CA ASP A 409 3.03 -7.78 33.40
C ASP A 409 3.11 -6.34 32.81
N ALA A 410 2.22 -5.48 33.31
CA ALA A 410 2.06 -4.10 32.84
C ALA A 410 1.89 -3.97 31.31
N GLY A 411 1.14 -4.89 30.69
CA GLY A 411 0.86 -4.89 29.26
C GLY A 411 1.95 -5.51 28.39
N ARG A 412 2.88 -6.27 28.98
CA ARG A 412 3.84 -7.11 28.24
C ARG A 412 3.30 -8.51 27.97
N THR A 413 2.28 -8.95 28.68
CA THR A 413 1.69 -10.27 28.47
C THR A 413 0.19 -10.15 28.25
N TRP A 414 -0.32 -10.78 27.20
CA TRP A 414 -1.72 -10.72 26.81
C TRP A 414 -2.28 -12.12 26.61
N THR A 415 -3.31 -12.46 27.37
CA THR A 415 -3.97 -13.78 27.29
C THR A 415 -5.33 -13.69 26.64
N TYR A 416 -5.57 -14.56 25.66
CA TYR A 416 -6.84 -14.72 24.96
C TYR A 416 -7.35 -16.15 25.12
N THR A 417 -8.68 -16.28 25.21
CA THR A 417 -9.36 -17.57 25.19
C THR A 417 -10.22 -17.65 23.94
N LEU A 418 -9.96 -18.62 23.07
CA LEU A 418 -10.74 -18.90 21.87
C LEU A 418 -12.14 -19.40 22.25
N ARG A 419 -13.14 -19.04 21.44
CA ARG A 419 -14.51 -19.57 21.55
C ARG A 419 -14.53 -21.09 21.42
N GLN A 420 -15.49 -21.73 22.07
CA GLN A 420 -15.67 -23.17 21.96
C GLN A 420 -16.36 -23.57 20.65
N GLY A 421 -15.98 -24.71 20.09
CA GLY A 421 -16.71 -25.35 18.98
C GLY A 421 -16.52 -24.70 17.60
N VAL A 422 -15.58 -23.75 17.48
CA VAL A 422 -15.21 -23.14 16.21
C VAL A 422 -14.46 -24.13 15.32
N LYS A 423 -14.75 -24.12 14.02
CA LYS A 423 -14.27 -25.08 13.03
C LYS A 423 -13.84 -24.42 11.73
N TYR A 424 -12.97 -25.08 11.00
CA TYR A 424 -12.67 -24.77 9.59
C TYR A 424 -13.76 -25.25 8.64
N ASP A 425 -13.62 -24.91 7.36
CA ASP A 425 -14.52 -25.28 6.27
C ASP A 425 -14.63 -26.80 5.99
N ASP A 426 -13.66 -27.59 6.45
CA ASP A 426 -13.66 -29.05 6.39
C ASP A 426 -14.23 -29.71 7.67
N GLY A 427 -14.61 -28.90 8.67
CA GLY A 427 -15.19 -29.35 9.93
C GLY A 427 -14.17 -29.67 11.02
N THR A 428 -12.87 -29.56 10.74
CA THR A 428 -11.83 -29.74 11.76
C THR A 428 -11.88 -28.61 12.81
N PRO A 429 -11.63 -28.90 14.09
CA PRO A 429 -11.61 -27.89 15.15
C PRO A 429 -10.48 -26.87 14.94
N ILE A 430 -10.76 -25.60 15.26
CA ILE A 430 -9.73 -24.55 15.34
C ILE A 430 -9.14 -24.54 16.76
N THR A 431 -7.83 -24.43 16.87
CA THR A 431 -7.10 -24.40 18.15
C THR A 431 -6.22 -23.16 18.30
N SER A 432 -5.75 -22.90 19.51
CA SER A 432 -4.75 -21.88 19.84
C SER A 432 -3.42 -22.10 19.11
N ALA A 433 -3.03 -23.36 18.88
CA ALA A 433 -1.85 -23.74 18.12
C ALA A 433 -1.92 -23.26 16.67
N ASP A 434 -3.11 -23.27 16.06
CA ASP A 434 -3.30 -22.77 14.70
C ASP A 434 -3.15 -21.24 14.61
N VAL A 435 -3.57 -20.50 15.65
CA VAL A 435 -3.38 -19.05 15.74
C VAL A 435 -1.90 -18.74 15.96
N LYS A 436 -1.23 -19.45 16.87
CA LYS A 436 0.23 -19.34 17.07
C LYS A 436 0.97 -19.59 15.77
N TYR A 437 0.64 -20.68 15.07
CA TYR A 437 1.24 -21.00 13.78
C TYR A 437 0.99 -19.90 12.75
N ALA A 438 -0.22 -19.34 12.67
CA ALA A 438 -0.54 -18.27 11.73
C ALA A 438 0.29 -17.00 11.95
N VAL A 439 0.41 -16.54 13.20
CA VAL A 439 1.20 -15.35 13.55
C VAL A 439 2.69 -15.59 13.31
N LEU A 440 3.20 -16.77 13.65
CA LEU A 440 4.60 -17.11 13.41
C LEU A 440 4.90 -17.26 11.90
N ARG A 441 3.95 -17.80 11.14
CA ARG A 441 4.06 -18.00 9.69
C ARG A 441 4.18 -16.68 8.93
N SER A 442 3.48 -15.62 9.36
CA SER A 442 3.54 -14.31 8.69
C SER A 442 4.93 -13.66 8.73
N MET A 443 5.84 -14.17 9.56
CA MET A 443 7.23 -13.70 9.69
C MET A 443 8.18 -14.42 8.73
N ASP A 444 7.71 -15.46 8.02
CA ASP A 444 8.57 -16.25 7.15
C ASP A 444 8.90 -15.55 5.83
N GLN A 445 9.99 -16.00 5.23
CA GLN A 445 10.42 -15.53 3.92
C GLN A 445 9.37 -15.87 2.86
N GLY A 446 8.63 -14.86 2.41
CA GLY A 446 7.56 -15.00 1.42
C GLY A 446 6.35 -14.13 1.70
N PHE A 447 6.16 -13.72 2.96
CA PHE A 447 5.09 -12.84 3.43
C PHE A 447 5.50 -11.37 3.33
N ALA A 448 5.80 -10.92 2.11
CA ALA A 448 6.40 -9.62 1.88
C ALA A 448 5.42 -8.45 1.98
N ASN A 449 4.11 -8.72 1.97
CA ASN A 449 3.08 -7.69 2.02
C ASN A 449 2.54 -7.47 3.43
N GLY A 450 2.51 -8.51 4.28
CA GLY A 450 1.91 -8.49 5.62
C GLY A 450 2.46 -7.43 6.59
N SER A 451 1.80 -7.27 7.73
CA SER A 451 2.13 -6.24 8.70
C SER A 451 3.36 -6.60 9.54
N ALA A 452 4.25 -5.64 9.77
CA ALA A 452 5.43 -5.83 10.61
C ALA A 452 5.16 -5.74 12.13
N HIS A 453 3.91 -5.47 12.55
CA HIS A 453 3.58 -5.21 13.97
C HIS A 453 3.98 -6.37 14.90
N PHE A 454 3.76 -7.61 14.48
CA PHE A 454 4.12 -8.78 15.29
C PHE A 454 5.64 -8.94 15.41
N ASP A 455 6.40 -8.72 14.34
CA ASP A 455 7.87 -8.75 14.35
C ASP A 455 8.45 -7.71 15.31
N GLU A 456 7.86 -6.52 15.34
CA GLU A 456 8.29 -5.41 16.17
C GLU A 456 7.97 -5.64 17.66
N LEU A 457 6.79 -6.18 17.96
CA LEU A 457 6.26 -6.27 19.32
C LEU A 457 6.61 -7.56 20.06
N LEU A 458 6.62 -8.73 19.40
CA LEU A 458 6.73 -10.03 20.08
C LEU A 458 8.16 -10.37 20.52
N ALA A 459 8.32 -10.94 21.71
CA ALA A 459 9.62 -11.34 22.27
C ALA A 459 10.18 -12.62 21.60
N LEU A 460 10.34 -12.57 20.28
CA LEU A 460 10.84 -13.66 19.44
C LEU A 460 12.29 -14.01 19.78
N PRO A 461 12.68 -15.29 19.62
CA PRO A 461 14.07 -15.71 19.71
C PRO A 461 14.97 -14.93 18.75
N THR A 462 16.21 -14.69 19.16
CA THR A 462 17.17 -13.95 18.32
C THR A 462 17.42 -14.70 17.01
N GLY A 463 17.19 -14.03 15.88
CA GLY A 463 17.41 -14.59 14.54
C GLY A 463 16.29 -15.48 14.03
N TYR A 464 15.14 -15.55 14.70
CA TYR A 464 13.95 -16.25 14.21
C TYR A 464 13.46 -15.64 12.89
N GLN A 465 13.08 -16.49 11.93
CA GLN A 465 12.66 -16.09 10.57
C GLN A 465 11.40 -16.84 10.10
N GLY A 466 10.53 -17.22 11.01
CA GLY A 466 9.31 -17.98 10.70
C GLY A 466 9.48 -19.51 10.72
N PRO A 467 8.38 -20.27 10.67
CA PRO A 467 8.34 -21.72 10.86
C PRO A 467 8.80 -22.55 9.64
N TYR A 468 8.86 -21.99 8.43
CA TYR A 468 9.49 -22.66 7.28
C TYR A 468 11.01 -22.60 7.36
N THR A 469 11.53 -21.47 7.83
CA THR A 469 12.97 -21.23 7.90
C THR A 469 13.57 -21.74 9.22
N SER A 470 12.81 -21.66 10.31
CA SER A 470 13.20 -22.04 11.67
C SER A 470 12.19 -23.03 12.31
N PRO A 471 11.95 -24.21 11.70
CA PRO A 471 10.86 -25.11 12.11
C PRO A 471 10.99 -25.66 13.54
N ASP A 472 12.22 -25.80 14.04
CA ASP A 472 12.51 -26.36 15.36
C ASP A 472 12.77 -25.29 16.44
N ALA A 473 12.56 -24.00 16.12
CA ALA A 473 12.79 -22.92 17.07
C ALA A 473 11.71 -22.91 18.16
N ASP A 474 12.15 -22.93 19.42
CA ASP A 474 11.28 -22.67 20.55
C ASP A 474 10.84 -21.20 20.54
N THR A 475 9.55 -20.97 20.36
CA THR A 475 8.92 -19.65 20.25
C THR A 475 8.04 -19.32 21.45
N ASP A 476 8.08 -20.12 22.52
CA ASP A 476 7.28 -19.90 23.72
C ASP A 476 7.66 -18.59 24.44
N SER A 477 8.88 -18.10 24.24
CA SER A 477 9.29 -16.76 24.70
C SER A 477 8.45 -15.62 24.10
N ALA A 478 7.75 -15.88 22.98
CA ALA A 478 6.91 -14.94 22.27
C ALA A 478 5.43 -15.31 22.32
N ILE A 479 5.08 -16.58 22.09
CA ILE A 479 3.70 -17.06 22.05
C ILE A 479 3.59 -18.45 22.68
N GLU A 480 2.81 -18.57 23.75
CA GLU A 480 2.49 -19.84 24.39
C GLU A 480 1.06 -20.28 24.05
N THR A 481 0.84 -21.60 24.02
CA THR A 481 -0.49 -22.22 23.86
C THR A 481 -0.68 -23.27 24.94
N PRO A 482 -1.04 -22.89 26.18
CA PRO A 482 -1.14 -23.82 27.32
C PRO A 482 -2.13 -24.96 27.12
N ASP A 483 -3.15 -24.73 26.29
CA ASP A 483 -4.18 -25.69 25.89
C ASP A 483 -4.76 -25.26 24.53
N ASP A 484 -5.63 -26.09 23.92
CA ASP A 484 -6.23 -25.86 22.60
C ASP A 484 -7.04 -24.55 22.46
N ARG A 485 -7.37 -23.87 23.57
CA ARG A 485 -8.21 -22.67 23.57
C ARG A 485 -7.54 -21.47 24.19
N THR A 486 -6.36 -21.59 24.77
CA THR A 486 -5.66 -20.48 25.41
C THR A 486 -4.42 -20.13 24.61
N ILE A 487 -4.29 -18.85 24.26
CA ILE A 487 -3.08 -18.30 23.63
C ILE A 487 -2.57 -17.13 24.46
N VAL A 488 -1.26 -17.09 24.70
CA VAL A 488 -0.58 -16.05 25.48
C VAL A 488 0.48 -15.41 24.61
N PHE A 489 0.46 -14.08 24.47
CA PHE A 489 1.47 -13.31 23.75
C PHE A 489 2.39 -12.61 24.74
N HIS A 490 3.70 -12.68 24.50
CA HIS A 490 4.75 -12.02 25.25
C HIS A 490 5.42 -10.94 24.38
N LEU A 491 5.37 -9.70 24.85
CA LEU A 491 5.85 -8.52 24.12
C LEU A 491 7.21 -8.06 24.67
N LYS A 492 8.06 -7.52 23.79
CA LYS A 492 9.36 -6.92 24.15
C LYS A 492 9.22 -5.69 25.06
N LYS A 493 8.07 -5.00 24.95
CA LYS A 493 7.77 -3.76 25.67
C LYS A 493 6.27 -3.67 25.98
N PRO A 494 5.87 -2.93 27.03
CA PRO A 494 4.46 -2.63 27.30
C PRO A 494 3.76 -2.04 26.08
N TYR A 495 2.58 -2.57 25.74
CA TYR A 495 1.75 -2.03 24.68
C TYR A 495 0.27 -2.17 25.05
N GLY A 496 -0.40 -1.04 25.31
CA GLY A 496 -1.75 -1.04 25.86
C GLY A 496 -2.87 -1.23 24.85
N ALA A 497 -2.58 -1.08 23.57
CA ALA A 497 -3.54 -1.22 22.48
C ALA A 497 -3.42 -2.57 21.74
N PHE A 498 -2.96 -3.64 22.40
CA PHE A 498 -2.66 -4.91 21.72
C PHE A 498 -3.89 -5.58 21.10
N ASP A 499 -5.09 -5.35 21.64
CA ASP A 499 -6.35 -5.77 21.02
C ASP A 499 -6.55 -5.21 19.60
N GLN A 500 -5.96 -4.05 19.28
CA GLN A 500 -5.95 -3.49 17.92
C GLN A 500 -4.93 -4.15 16.99
N VAL A 501 -3.92 -4.84 17.54
CA VAL A 501 -2.92 -5.58 16.74
C VAL A 501 -3.46 -6.96 16.40
N VAL A 502 -4.04 -7.66 17.37
CA VAL A 502 -4.58 -9.02 17.15
C VAL A 502 -5.90 -9.04 16.36
N GLN A 503 -6.36 -7.90 15.86
CA GLN A 503 -7.42 -7.83 14.84
C GLN A 503 -6.91 -8.13 13.43
N LEU A 504 -5.59 -7.96 13.23
CA LEU A 504 -4.94 -8.13 11.95
C LEU A 504 -5.07 -9.60 11.46
N PRO A 505 -5.13 -9.82 10.14
CA PRO A 505 -5.43 -11.12 9.55
C PRO A 505 -4.36 -12.18 9.81
N GLU A 506 -3.15 -11.82 10.25
CA GLU A 506 -2.10 -12.74 10.69
C GLU A 506 -2.54 -13.61 11.88
N THR A 507 -3.59 -13.20 12.60
CA THR A 507 -4.22 -14.00 13.67
C THR A 507 -5.35 -14.90 13.20
N VAL A 508 -5.72 -14.87 11.92
CA VAL A 508 -6.66 -15.84 11.35
C VAL A 508 -5.98 -17.22 11.41
N PRO A 509 -6.57 -18.19 12.10
CA PRO A 509 -5.93 -19.47 12.38
C PRO A 509 -5.67 -20.22 11.08
N VAL A 510 -4.52 -20.89 11.00
CA VAL A 510 -4.16 -21.71 9.84
C VAL A 510 -3.71 -23.08 10.33
N PRO A 511 -4.34 -24.16 9.83
CA PRO A 511 -3.94 -25.50 10.20
C PRO A 511 -2.64 -25.82 9.45
N GLN A 512 -1.56 -26.06 10.18
CA GLN A 512 -0.22 -26.29 9.62
C GLN A 512 -0.22 -27.38 8.53
N GLY A 513 -1.04 -28.42 8.66
CA GLY A 513 -1.16 -29.48 7.66
C GLY A 513 -1.78 -29.08 6.32
N ARG A 514 -2.49 -27.93 6.23
CA ARG A 514 -3.06 -27.39 4.98
C ARG A 514 -2.26 -26.22 4.41
N ASP A 515 -1.19 -25.82 5.08
CA ASP A 515 -0.35 -24.73 4.62
C ASP A 515 0.47 -25.15 3.39
N THR A 516 0.06 -24.63 2.23
CA THR A 516 0.72 -24.88 0.94
C THR A 516 1.65 -23.73 0.53
N ARG A 517 2.12 -22.94 1.49
CA ARG A 517 2.99 -21.77 1.30
C ARG A 517 2.37 -20.77 0.33
N GLY A 518 3.12 -20.30 -0.67
CA GLY A 518 2.62 -19.31 -1.64
C GLY A 518 1.35 -19.72 -2.42
N ARG A 519 0.98 -21.01 -2.44
CA ARG A 519 -0.28 -21.46 -3.04
C ARG A 519 -1.48 -21.40 -2.08
N TYR A 520 -1.24 -21.23 -0.77
CA TYR A 520 -2.29 -21.21 0.26
C TYR A 520 -3.31 -20.11 -0.02
N ARG A 521 -2.87 -18.98 -0.58
CA ARG A 521 -3.74 -17.87 -1.02
C ARG A 521 -4.90 -18.31 -1.93
N PHE A 522 -4.76 -19.38 -2.72
CA PHE A 522 -5.82 -19.83 -3.62
C PHE A 522 -6.83 -20.81 -2.99
N ALA A 523 -6.56 -21.30 -1.78
CA ALA A 523 -7.39 -22.31 -1.11
C ALA A 523 -7.25 -22.22 0.42
N VAL A 524 -7.49 -21.04 0.98
CA VAL A 524 -7.36 -20.78 2.42
C VAL A 524 -8.34 -21.62 3.23
N ALA A 525 -7.87 -22.27 4.29
CA ALA A 525 -8.73 -22.91 5.27
C ALA A 525 -9.56 -21.83 5.98
N SER A 526 -10.87 -21.87 5.80
CA SER A 526 -11.78 -20.77 6.13
C SER A 526 -12.43 -20.98 7.49
N SER A 527 -12.22 -20.05 8.41
CA SER A 527 -12.83 -20.02 9.74
C SER A 527 -14.10 -19.15 9.82
N GLY A 528 -14.32 -18.33 8.79
CA GLY A 528 -15.43 -17.40 8.65
C GLY A 528 -16.68 -18.00 7.98
N PRO A 529 -17.72 -17.18 7.77
CA PRO A 529 -19.01 -17.59 7.23
C PRO A 529 -18.98 -18.01 5.76
N TYR A 530 -17.91 -17.70 5.03
CA TYR A 530 -17.70 -18.09 3.64
C TYR A 530 -16.41 -18.89 3.48
N LYS A 531 -16.35 -19.70 2.43
CA LYS A 531 -15.18 -20.50 2.03
C LYS A 531 -14.91 -20.38 0.54
N PHE A 532 -13.70 -20.75 0.14
CA PHE A 532 -13.24 -20.72 -1.23
C PHE A 532 -13.98 -21.78 -2.07
N GLU A 533 -14.59 -21.36 -3.18
CA GLU A 533 -15.01 -22.27 -4.25
C GLU A 533 -13.93 -22.32 -5.34
N SER A 534 -13.42 -21.14 -5.74
CA SER A 534 -12.30 -21.02 -6.67
C SER A 534 -11.59 -19.69 -6.46
N ALA A 535 -10.29 -19.66 -6.73
CA ALA A 535 -9.49 -18.45 -6.70
C ALA A 535 -8.39 -18.48 -7.77
N THR A 536 -8.16 -17.33 -8.38
CA THR A 536 -7.04 -17.01 -9.25
C THR A 536 -6.51 -15.63 -8.86
N GLU A 537 -5.46 -15.15 -9.54
CA GLU A 537 -4.93 -13.80 -9.30
C GLU A 537 -5.95 -12.69 -9.59
N GLN A 538 -6.89 -12.92 -10.52
CA GLN A 538 -7.86 -11.91 -10.96
C GLN A 538 -9.29 -12.17 -10.51
N ARG A 539 -9.57 -13.34 -9.91
CA ARG A 539 -10.93 -13.72 -9.54
C ARG A 539 -10.97 -14.52 -8.26
N LEU A 540 -11.88 -14.16 -7.37
CA LEU A 540 -12.21 -14.92 -6.18
C LEU A 540 -13.70 -15.22 -6.13
N VAL A 541 -14.03 -16.47 -5.86
CA VAL A 541 -15.39 -16.92 -5.66
C VAL A 541 -15.50 -17.56 -4.29
N LEU A 542 -16.40 -17.00 -3.47
CA LEU A 542 -16.71 -17.50 -2.14
C LEU A 542 -18.15 -17.98 -2.06
N VAL A 543 -18.36 -19.09 -1.36
CA VAL A 543 -19.69 -19.65 -1.04
C VAL A 543 -19.82 -19.86 0.46
N ARG A 544 -21.04 -20.11 0.96
CA ARG A 544 -21.28 -20.35 2.38
C ARG A 544 -20.37 -21.46 2.92
N ASN A 545 -19.80 -21.20 4.11
CA ASN A 545 -19.16 -22.21 4.93
C ASN A 545 -20.23 -22.88 5.80
N GLU A 546 -20.56 -24.13 5.49
CA GLU A 546 -21.57 -24.90 6.23
C GLU A 546 -21.10 -25.34 7.63
N GLN A 547 -19.79 -25.26 7.90
CA GLN A 547 -19.21 -25.60 9.20
C GLN A 547 -19.12 -24.39 10.15
N TRP A 548 -19.35 -23.17 9.64
CA TRP A 548 -19.42 -21.97 10.47
C TRP A 548 -20.73 -21.94 11.25
N ASP A 549 -20.62 -21.72 12.57
CA ASP A 549 -21.76 -21.64 13.48
C ASP A 549 -22.06 -20.17 13.85
N PRO A 550 -23.23 -19.63 13.45
CA PRO A 550 -23.64 -18.26 13.80
C PRO A 550 -23.75 -18.04 15.32
N ALA A 551 -23.98 -19.07 16.14
CA ALA A 551 -24.03 -18.91 17.60
C ALA A 551 -22.67 -18.50 18.18
N THR A 552 -21.58 -18.78 17.45
CA THR A 552 -20.21 -18.44 17.84
C THR A 552 -19.72 -17.11 17.26
N ASP A 553 -20.47 -16.46 16.35
CA ASP A 553 -20.05 -15.23 15.67
C ASP A 553 -21.16 -14.18 15.77
N ARG A 554 -20.92 -13.15 16.58
CA ARG A 554 -21.88 -12.06 16.81
C ARG A 554 -21.71 -10.89 15.86
N ASN A 555 -20.71 -10.95 14.98
CA ASN A 555 -20.26 -9.81 14.19
C ASN A 555 -20.72 -9.91 12.73
N ARG A 556 -20.75 -11.12 12.14
CA ARG A 556 -21.05 -11.31 10.71
C ARG A 556 -22.48 -11.82 10.48
N THR A 557 -23.13 -11.32 9.42
CA THR A 557 -24.55 -11.62 9.15
C THR A 557 -24.78 -12.81 8.21
N ARG A 558 -23.80 -13.16 7.38
CA ARG A 558 -23.88 -14.22 6.33
C ARG A 558 -25.17 -14.12 5.48
N LEU A 559 -25.53 -12.93 5.00
CA LEU A 559 -26.77 -12.75 4.21
C LEU A 559 -26.68 -13.35 2.80
N PRO A 560 -25.68 -13.04 1.95
CA PRO A 560 -25.57 -13.60 0.59
C PRO A 560 -25.25 -15.10 0.60
N ASP A 561 -25.61 -15.79 -0.48
CA ASP A 561 -25.15 -17.18 -0.73
C ASP A 561 -23.72 -17.23 -1.28
N ARG A 562 -23.34 -16.17 -2.01
CA ARG A 562 -22.14 -16.14 -2.82
C ARG A 562 -21.55 -14.74 -2.94
N PHE A 563 -20.24 -14.69 -3.01
CA PHE A 563 -19.51 -13.52 -3.52
C PHE A 563 -18.76 -13.91 -4.78
N GLU A 564 -18.93 -13.11 -5.84
CA GLU A 564 -18.14 -13.20 -7.07
C GLU A 564 -17.34 -11.92 -7.22
N MET A 565 -16.02 -12.04 -7.23
CA MET A 565 -15.13 -10.88 -7.18
C MET A 565 -14.13 -10.93 -8.31
N ASP A 566 -14.12 -9.87 -9.12
CA ASP A 566 -13.17 -9.66 -10.19
C ASP A 566 -12.23 -8.49 -9.82
N PHE A 567 -10.93 -8.70 -9.95
CA PHE A 567 -9.87 -7.76 -9.56
C PHE A 567 -9.07 -7.30 -10.78
N GLY A 568 -8.30 -6.23 -10.63
CA GLY A 568 -7.44 -5.71 -11.69
C GLY A 568 -8.22 -5.22 -12.93
N GLN A 569 -9.49 -4.84 -12.75
CA GLN A 569 -10.35 -4.36 -13.84
C GLN A 569 -9.94 -2.96 -14.30
N ASP A 570 -10.37 -2.54 -15.50
CA ASP A 570 -10.29 -1.13 -15.86
C ASP A 570 -11.14 -0.28 -14.89
N ALA A 571 -10.58 0.85 -14.45
CA ALA A 571 -11.22 1.69 -13.43
C ALA A 571 -12.50 2.34 -13.94
N ALA A 572 -12.54 2.78 -15.19
CA ALA A 572 -13.73 3.38 -15.79
C ALA A 572 -14.80 2.32 -16.05
N GLU A 573 -14.41 1.11 -16.47
CA GLU A 573 -15.33 0.00 -16.66
C GLU A 573 -15.95 -0.48 -15.34
N ALA A 574 -15.15 -0.69 -14.30
CA ALA A 574 -15.65 -1.10 -12.98
C ALA A 574 -16.62 -0.04 -12.41
N ALA A 575 -16.27 1.23 -12.54
CA ALA A 575 -17.11 2.37 -12.18
C ALA A 575 -18.45 2.40 -12.96
N ARG A 576 -18.41 2.15 -14.27
CA ARG A 576 -19.60 2.08 -15.13
C ARG A 576 -20.50 0.92 -14.70
N LYS A 577 -19.96 -0.29 -14.57
CA LYS A 577 -20.68 -1.49 -14.10
C LYS A 577 -21.40 -1.24 -12.77
N LEU A 578 -20.75 -0.54 -11.84
CA LEU A 578 -21.34 -0.18 -10.54
C LEU A 578 -22.50 0.83 -10.67
N SER A 579 -22.36 1.79 -11.59
CA SER A 579 -23.38 2.81 -11.87
C SER A 579 -24.63 2.18 -12.48
N ASP A 580 -24.43 1.29 -13.46
CA ASP A 580 -25.48 0.58 -14.20
C ASP A 580 -26.17 -0.49 -13.33
N GLY A 581 -25.49 -0.94 -12.27
CA GLY A 581 -25.98 -1.96 -11.34
C GLY A 581 -25.64 -3.40 -11.76
N GLU A 582 -24.66 -3.56 -12.65
CA GLU A 582 -24.09 -4.88 -12.99
C GLU A 582 -23.29 -5.48 -11.82
N VAL A 583 -22.71 -4.62 -10.97
CA VAL A 583 -22.01 -5.01 -9.75
C VAL A 583 -22.57 -4.29 -8.52
N THR A 584 -22.42 -4.93 -7.36
CA THR A 584 -22.92 -4.47 -6.05
C THR A 584 -21.90 -3.59 -5.33
N PHE A 585 -20.61 -3.88 -5.52
CA PHE A 585 -19.48 -3.20 -4.88
C PHE A 585 -18.40 -2.90 -5.92
N GLY A 586 -17.73 -1.76 -5.78
CA GLY A 586 -16.65 -1.39 -6.69
C GLY A 586 -15.67 -0.37 -6.09
N PRO A 587 -14.77 0.17 -6.92
CA PRO A 587 -13.73 1.07 -6.46
C PRO A 587 -14.31 2.43 -6.02
N PRO A 588 -13.51 3.24 -5.30
CA PRO A 588 -13.80 4.66 -5.14
C PRO A 588 -14.04 5.36 -6.47
N VAL A 589 -14.94 6.35 -6.46
CA VAL A 589 -15.39 7.07 -7.65
C VAL A 589 -14.25 7.94 -8.22
N THR A 590 -14.03 7.84 -9.54
CA THR A 590 -13.06 8.64 -10.28
C THR A 590 -13.56 10.08 -10.50
N GLN A 591 -12.67 11.00 -10.86
CA GLN A 591 -13.06 12.39 -11.13
C GLN A 591 -14.01 12.52 -12.33
N GLU A 592 -13.85 11.68 -13.35
CA GLU A 592 -14.75 11.63 -14.51
C GLU A 592 -16.16 11.20 -14.11
N GLN A 593 -16.25 10.16 -13.28
CA GLN A 593 -17.53 9.64 -12.81
C GLN A 593 -18.21 10.60 -11.82
N GLU A 594 -17.46 11.38 -11.06
CA GLU A 594 -18.00 12.41 -10.16
C GLU A 594 -18.87 13.44 -10.91
N ALA A 595 -18.48 13.82 -12.14
CA ALA A 595 -19.28 14.72 -12.97
C ALA A 595 -20.64 14.08 -13.34
N ALA A 596 -20.63 12.80 -13.72
CA ALA A 596 -21.84 12.04 -14.02
C ALA A 596 -22.74 11.86 -12.78
N ILE A 597 -22.14 11.58 -11.62
CA ILE A 597 -22.87 11.53 -10.34
C ILE A 597 -23.51 12.88 -10.07
N SER A 598 -22.76 13.98 -10.16
CA SER A 598 -23.26 15.32 -9.89
C SER A 598 -24.46 15.70 -10.77
N ALA A 599 -24.42 15.31 -12.05
CA ALA A 599 -25.49 15.56 -13.01
C ALA A 599 -26.73 14.68 -12.80
N SER A 600 -26.63 13.52 -12.13
CA SER A 600 -27.72 12.56 -11.97
C SER A 600 -28.28 12.52 -10.54
N PRO A 601 -29.53 12.97 -10.31
CA PRO A 601 -30.17 12.86 -8.99
C PRO A 601 -30.22 11.43 -8.45
N ALA A 602 -30.38 10.44 -9.33
CA ALA A 602 -30.42 9.02 -8.98
C ALA A 602 -29.06 8.48 -8.53
N LEU A 603 -27.96 8.96 -9.10
CA LEU A 603 -26.62 8.60 -8.65
C LEU A 603 -26.24 9.36 -7.38
N ARG A 604 -26.58 10.66 -7.27
CA ARG A 604 -26.35 11.44 -6.05
C ARG A 604 -27.01 10.81 -4.83
N SER A 605 -28.25 10.35 -4.96
CA SER A 605 -28.98 9.71 -3.85
C SER A 605 -28.36 8.38 -3.39
N ARG A 606 -27.46 7.78 -4.17
CA ARG A 606 -26.70 6.56 -3.87
C ARG A 606 -25.22 6.84 -3.53
N SER A 607 -24.81 8.09 -3.45
CA SER A 607 -23.41 8.47 -3.20
C SER A 607 -23.15 8.78 -1.73
N ASP A 608 -21.94 8.50 -1.26
CA ASP A 608 -21.49 8.71 0.12
C ASP A 608 -20.07 9.30 0.11
N MET A 609 -19.81 10.30 0.94
CA MET A 609 -18.56 11.07 0.95
C MET A 609 -17.86 11.01 2.31
N PRO A 610 -17.46 9.84 2.82
CA PRO A 610 -16.84 9.78 4.15
C PRO A 610 -15.46 10.45 4.17
N LEU A 611 -15.08 10.94 5.35
CA LEU A 611 -13.67 11.25 5.66
C LEU A 611 -12.87 9.94 5.67
N THR A 612 -11.65 9.97 5.14
CA THR A 612 -10.82 8.76 4.99
C THR A 612 -9.81 8.57 6.11
N GLY A 613 -9.76 9.46 7.11
CA GLY A 613 -8.67 9.52 8.10
C GLY A 613 -7.33 10.02 7.51
N VAL A 614 -7.27 10.31 6.21
CA VAL A 614 -6.08 10.85 5.55
C VAL A 614 -6.05 12.37 5.74
N VAL A 615 -4.90 12.91 6.14
CA VAL A 615 -4.66 14.35 6.21
C VAL A 615 -3.54 14.74 5.25
N ASN A 616 -3.72 15.86 4.54
CA ASN A 616 -2.58 16.60 3.99
C ASN A 616 -2.19 17.66 5.02
N TYR A 617 -0.93 17.76 5.37
CA TYR A 617 -0.43 18.74 6.33
C TYR A 617 0.89 19.36 5.85
N LEU A 618 1.17 20.54 6.37
CA LEU A 618 2.41 21.27 6.22
C LEU A 618 3.28 20.97 7.45
N ALA A 619 4.44 20.36 7.21
CA ALA A 619 5.48 20.24 8.22
C ALA A 619 6.38 21.47 8.15
N ILE A 620 6.52 22.17 9.28
CA ILE A 620 7.40 23.33 9.44
C ILE A 620 8.69 22.84 10.10
N ASN A 621 9.85 23.11 9.50
CA ASN A 621 11.13 22.58 9.97
C ASN A 621 11.82 23.55 10.96
N PRO A 622 11.80 23.29 12.28
CA PRO A 622 12.38 24.21 13.27
C PRO A 622 13.92 24.23 13.25
N GLN A 623 14.57 23.39 12.43
CA GLN A 623 16.03 23.41 12.27
C GLN A 623 16.51 24.39 11.19
N VAL A 624 15.59 25.14 10.57
CA VAL A 624 15.87 26.12 9.53
C VAL A 624 15.35 27.48 9.98
N GLU A 625 16.24 28.46 10.14
CA GLU A 625 15.85 29.83 10.50
C GLU A 625 14.89 30.42 9.44
N PRO A 626 13.86 31.20 9.84
CA PRO A 626 13.58 31.64 11.21
C PRO A 626 12.58 30.75 11.97
N PHE A 627 12.40 29.48 11.56
CA PHE A 627 11.40 28.59 12.15
C PHE A 627 11.81 27.97 13.49
N ASP A 628 13.04 28.21 13.95
CA ASP A 628 13.44 27.98 15.34
C ASP A 628 12.59 28.82 16.30
N ASP A 629 12.15 30.03 15.90
CA ASP A 629 11.26 30.88 16.67
C ASP A 629 9.77 30.50 16.53
N PRO A 630 9.06 30.20 17.64
CA PRO A 630 7.63 29.84 17.60
C PRO A 630 6.69 30.94 17.08
N GLY A 631 7.02 32.23 17.24
CA GLY A 631 6.28 33.36 16.67
C GLY A 631 6.31 33.35 15.14
N CYS A 632 7.46 33.06 14.54
CA CYS A 632 7.59 32.94 13.09
C CYS A 632 6.83 31.72 12.54
N ARG A 633 6.76 30.60 13.28
CA ARG A 633 5.90 29.46 12.93
C ARG A 633 4.40 29.80 13.03
N ARG A 634 3.99 30.48 14.10
CA ARG A 634 2.60 30.95 14.27
C ARG A 634 2.15 31.93 13.19
N ALA A 635 3.06 32.80 12.70
CA ALA A 635 2.77 33.68 11.58
C ALA A 635 2.39 32.90 10.30
N VAL A 636 3.05 31.77 10.03
CA VAL A 636 2.67 30.89 8.91
C VAL A 636 1.24 30.36 9.11
N ILE A 637 0.95 29.79 10.27
CA ILE A 637 -0.39 29.26 10.61
C ILE A 637 -1.48 30.31 10.41
N GLN A 638 -1.27 31.51 10.96
CA GLN A 638 -2.24 32.59 10.91
C GLN A 638 -2.47 33.10 9.49
N ALA A 639 -1.45 33.13 8.64
CA ALA A 639 -1.60 33.64 7.26
C ALA A 639 -2.26 32.65 6.29
N LEU A 640 -2.33 31.34 6.63
CA LEU A 640 -2.89 30.30 5.76
C LEU A 640 -4.40 30.49 5.53
N ASP A 641 -4.80 30.45 4.27
CA ASP A 641 -6.20 30.41 3.82
C ASP A 641 -6.53 28.98 3.42
N LEU A 642 -6.96 28.21 4.41
CA LEU A 642 -7.25 26.80 4.25
C LEU A 642 -8.37 26.53 3.25
N ALA A 643 -9.35 27.44 3.11
CA ALA A 643 -10.41 27.32 2.12
C ALA A 643 -9.83 27.39 0.69
N ALA A 644 -8.89 28.31 0.43
CA ALA A 644 -8.19 28.37 -0.85
C ALA A 644 -7.29 27.14 -1.08
N VAL A 645 -6.58 26.68 -0.04
CA VAL A 645 -5.70 25.50 -0.12
C VAL A 645 -6.50 24.22 -0.38
N GLN A 646 -7.62 24.02 0.31
CA GLN A 646 -8.53 22.88 0.14
C GLN A 646 -9.09 22.81 -1.29
N ARG A 647 -9.51 23.95 -1.86
CA ARG A 647 -9.90 24.03 -3.28
C ARG A 647 -8.75 23.70 -4.24
N GLY A 648 -7.52 24.03 -3.87
CA GLY A 648 -6.32 23.66 -4.62
C GLY A 648 -6.15 22.15 -4.71
N PHE A 649 -6.39 21.42 -3.63
CA PHE A 649 -6.30 19.95 -3.62
C PHE A 649 -7.36 19.27 -4.47
N ARG A 650 -8.64 19.66 -4.32
CA ARG A 650 -9.78 19.12 -5.09
C ARG A 650 -11.00 20.01 -4.90
N THR A 651 -11.81 20.15 -5.95
CA THR A 651 -13.15 20.76 -5.90
C THR A 651 -14.23 19.69 -6.12
N GLY A 652 -15.50 20.04 -5.89
CA GLY A 652 -16.64 19.13 -6.09
C GLY A 652 -17.05 18.34 -4.85
N LEU A 653 -17.75 17.23 -5.06
CA LEU A 653 -18.21 16.30 -4.02
C LEU A 653 -17.04 15.64 -3.29
N GLY A 654 -15.93 15.40 -3.99
CA GLY A 654 -14.70 14.86 -3.41
C GLY A 654 -13.82 15.92 -2.72
N ALA A 655 -14.27 17.18 -2.65
CA ALA A 655 -13.53 18.21 -1.93
C ALA A 655 -13.45 17.82 -0.45
N GLY A 656 -12.24 17.77 0.10
CA GLY A 656 -12.02 17.47 1.52
C GLY A 656 -12.58 18.56 2.43
N GLU A 657 -12.35 18.44 3.73
CA GLU A 657 -12.81 19.43 4.71
C GLU A 657 -11.67 20.35 5.17
N VAL A 658 -12.04 21.59 5.49
CA VAL A 658 -11.14 22.56 6.13
C VAL A 658 -10.84 22.08 7.56
N PRO A 659 -9.58 21.79 7.89
CA PRO A 659 -9.23 21.18 9.17
C PRO A 659 -9.17 22.20 10.30
N THR A 660 -9.48 21.75 11.52
CA THR A 660 -9.27 22.53 12.76
C THR A 660 -8.20 21.92 13.66
N SER A 661 -7.97 20.60 13.55
CA SER A 661 -6.99 19.80 14.29
C SER A 661 -6.15 18.94 13.32
N LEU A 662 -5.02 18.40 13.80
CA LEU A 662 -4.13 17.59 12.98
C LEU A 662 -4.74 16.20 12.72
N VAL A 663 -5.20 15.54 13.77
CA VAL A 663 -5.90 14.26 13.73
C VAL A 663 -7.33 14.53 13.24
N PRO A 664 -7.79 13.92 12.14
CA PRO A 664 -9.15 14.10 11.64
C PRO A 664 -10.21 13.57 12.63
N PRO A 665 -11.43 14.16 12.65
CA PRO A 665 -12.51 13.76 13.55
C PRO A 665 -13.11 12.39 13.25
N SER A 666 -12.71 11.75 12.13
CA SER A 666 -13.05 10.35 11.83
C SER A 666 -12.26 9.36 12.68
N ILE A 667 -11.19 9.80 13.35
CA ILE A 667 -10.40 9.00 14.29
C ILE A 667 -10.90 9.32 15.70
N PRO A 668 -11.31 8.34 16.52
CA PRO A 668 -11.77 8.61 17.88
C PRO A 668 -10.69 9.25 18.75
N GLY A 669 -11.08 10.23 19.56
CA GLY A 669 -10.19 10.86 20.52
C GLY A 669 -10.62 12.28 20.86
N THR A 670 -9.77 12.97 21.62
CA THR A 670 -9.88 14.41 21.81
C THR A 670 -9.05 15.10 20.74
N HIS A 671 -9.65 16.06 20.05
CA HIS A 671 -9.02 16.80 18.96
C HIS A 671 -8.68 18.22 19.38
N ALA A 672 -7.39 18.56 19.36
CA ALA A 672 -6.95 19.89 19.78
C ALA A 672 -7.03 20.88 18.61
N PRO A 673 -7.81 21.97 18.70
CA PRO A 673 -7.80 23.00 17.68
C PRO A 673 -6.44 23.71 17.66
N ILE A 674 -5.96 24.06 16.47
CA ILE A 674 -4.66 24.72 16.32
C ILE A 674 -4.79 26.23 16.53
N PRO A 675 -4.07 26.83 17.51
CA PRO A 675 -4.19 28.25 17.81
C PRO A 675 -3.89 29.15 16.61
N GLY A 676 -4.82 30.03 16.26
CA GLY A 676 -4.68 30.99 15.17
C GLY A 676 -4.92 30.42 13.76
N LEU A 677 -5.23 29.13 13.63
CA LEU A 677 -5.63 28.54 12.36
C LEU A 677 -7.09 28.88 12.06
N THR A 678 -7.36 29.42 10.88
CA THR A 678 -8.72 29.80 10.46
C THR A 678 -8.98 29.39 9.01
N ALA A 679 -10.25 29.37 8.59
CA ALA A 679 -10.60 28.98 7.24
C ALA A 679 -10.03 29.91 6.16
N ASN A 680 -9.96 31.22 6.41
CA ASN A 680 -9.59 32.24 5.41
C ASN A 680 -8.25 32.93 5.69
N GLY A 681 -7.60 32.60 6.81
CA GLY A 681 -6.40 33.27 7.31
C GLY A 681 -6.68 34.63 7.94
N ASP A 682 -5.75 35.05 8.80
CA ASP A 682 -5.64 36.37 9.42
C ASP A 682 -4.23 36.94 9.15
N PRO A 683 -4.03 37.63 8.01
CA PRO A 683 -2.74 38.21 7.68
C PRO A 683 -2.31 39.33 8.65
N ASP A 684 -3.24 39.97 9.35
CA ASP A 684 -2.91 41.02 10.33
C ASP A 684 -2.36 40.40 11.62
N ALA A 685 -2.95 39.31 12.10
CA ALA A 685 -2.37 38.51 13.19
C ALA A 685 -1.01 37.96 12.79
N ALA A 686 -0.86 37.45 11.57
CA ALA A 686 0.42 36.98 11.08
C ALA A 686 1.48 38.08 11.10
N ARG A 687 1.17 39.31 10.66
CA ARG A 687 2.09 40.47 10.75
C ARG A 687 2.45 40.84 12.19
N ARG A 688 1.52 40.73 13.15
CA ARG A 688 1.82 40.92 14.57
C ARG A 688 2.80 39.86 15.09
N SER A 689 2.58 38.59 14.75
CA SER A 689 3.48 37.49 15.10
C SER A 689 4.86 37.64 14.46
N LEU A 690 4.92 38.10 13.20
CA LEU A 690 6.15 38.42 12.50
C LEU A 690 6.95 39.54 13.18
N ALA A 691 6.27 40.61 13.61
CA ALA A 691 6.92 41.67 14.39
C ALA A 691 7.47 41.14 15.72
N ALA A 692 6.71 40.29 16.41
CA ALA A 692 7.11 39.68 17.67
C ALA A 692 8.32 38.73 17.53
N CYS A 693 8.45 37.99 16.42
CA CYS A 693 9.62 37.15 16.13
C CYS A 693 10.78 37.90 15.45
N GLY A 694 10.77 39.23 15.43
CA GLY A 694 11.86 40.04 14.87
C GLY A 694 11.93 40.05 13.34
N LYS A 695 10.84 39.69 12.64
CA LYS A 695 10.71 39.70 11.18
C LYS A 695 9.54 40.58 10.68
N PRO A 696 9.40 41.86 11.11
CA PRO A 696 8.23 42.69 10.79
C PRO A 696 8.00 42.90 9.28
N GLY A 697 9.05 42.81 8.44
CA GLY A 697 8.94 42.85 6.97
C GLY A 697 8.74 41.48 6.31
N GLY A 698 8.51 40.42 7.08
CA GLY A 698 8.47 39.04 6.62
C GLY A 698 9.86 38.45 6.36
N PHE A 699 9.88 37.29 5.70
CA PHE A 699 11.10 36.55 5.36
C PHE A 699 10.87 35.69 4.11
N GLU A 700 11.96 35.15 3.55
CA GLU A 700 11.93 34.21 2.43
C GLU A 700 12.14 32.77 2.93
N THR A 701 11.45 31.80 2.32
CA THR A 701 11.67 30.38 2.60
C THR A 701 11.28 29.52 1.39
N THR A 702 11.74 28.27 1.38
CA THR A 702 11.38 27.27 0.38
C THR A 702 10.25 26.37 0.89
N TYR A 703 9.26 26.13 0.03
CA TYR A 703 8.21 25.14 0.21
C TYR A 703 8.33 24.03 -0.84
N ILE A 704 8.59 22.80 -0.38
CA ILE A 704 8.64 21.61 -1.25
C ILE A 704 7.30 20.86 -1.23
N TYR A 705 6.93 20.31 -2.38
CA TYR A 705 5.71 19.52 -2.57
C TYR A 705 5.89 18.49 -3.69
N ARG A 706 4.94 17.56 -3.84
CA ARG A 706 4.96 16.61 -4.96
C ARG A 706 4.33 17.25 -6.18
N ASP A 707 4.95 17.09 -7.34
CA ASP A 707 4.51 17.66 -8.60
C ASP A 707 3.33 16.88 -9.19
N VAL A 708 2.21 16.94 -8.48
CA VAL A 708 0.91 16.40 -8.87
C VAL A 708 -0.12 17.53 -8.91
N PRO A 709 -1.09 17.52 -9.84
CA PRO A 709 -1.94 18.69 -10.12
C PRO A 709 -2.58 19.34 -8.87
N GLY A 710 -3.12 18.53 -7.96
CA GLY A 710 -3.76 19.01 -6.73
C GLY A 710 -2.79 19.66 -5.73
N GLU A 711 -1.54 19.19 -5.64
CA GLU A 711 -0.53 19.78 -4.76
C GLU A 711 0.10 21.03 -5.35
N VAL A 712 0.26 21.10 -6.68
CA VAL A 712 0.73 22.31 -7.37
C VAL A 712 -0.23 23.47 -7.08
N ALA A 713 -1.53 23.24 -7.27
CA ALA A 713 -2.55 24.26 -7.02
C ALA A 713 -2.65 24.63 -5.53
N ALA A 714 -2.62 23.64 -4.64
CA ALA A 714 -2.57 23.88 -3.19
C ALA A 714 -1.31 24.69 -2.79
N ALA A 715 -0.15 24.40 -3.37
CA ALA A 715 1.08 25.11 -3.07
C ALA A 715 1.08 26.57 -3.55
N GLN A 716 0.46 26.83 -4.70
CA GLN A 716 0.20 28.19 -5.17
C GLN A 716 -0.73 28.94 -4.20
N ALA A 717 -1.78 28.29 -3.70
CA ALA A 717 -2.67 28.88 -2.70
C ALA A 717 -1.92 29.19 -1.39
N VAL A 718 -1.05 28.30 -0.91
CA VAL A 718 -0.19 28.56 0.26
C VAL A 718 0.73 29.77 0.02
N ARG A 719 1.39 29.86 -1.14
CA ARG A 719 2.24 31.02 -1.51
C ARG A 719 1.46 32.32 -1.50
N THR A 720 0.28 32.35 -2.12
CA THR A 720 -0.58 33.53 -2.14
C THR A 720 -1.01 33.91 -0.72
N ALA A 721 -1.41 32.94 0.09
CA ALA A 721 -1.87 33.15 1.45
C ALA A 721 -0.79 33.80 2.34
N LEU A 722 0.41 33.21 2.36
CA LEU A 722 1.56 33.69 3.12
C LEU A 722 2.09 35.04 2.61
N GLY A 723 2.03 35.27 1.29
CA GLY A 723 2.42 36.54 0.68
C GLY A 723 1.65 37.75 1.21
N ARG A 724 0.37 37.60 1.57
CA ARG A 724 -0.47 38.67 2.16
C ARG A 724 0.05 39.17 3.52
N ALA A 725 0.84 38.35 4.22
CA ALA A 725 1.49 38.68 5.48
C ALA A 725 2.97 39.11 5.31
N GLY A 726 3.52 39.06 4.09
CA GLY A 726 4.92 39.41 3.79
C GLY A 726 5.89 38.21 3.76
N ILE A 727 5.41 36.98 3.93
CA ILE A 727 6.24 35.77 3.85
C ILE A 727 6.33 35.33 2.39
N ARG A 728 7.53 35.34 1.82
CA ARG A 728 7.78 35.05 0.40
C ARG A 728 8.21 33.59 0.23
N LEU A 729 7.44 32.82 -0.55
CA LEU A 729 7.71 31.41 -0.80
C LEU A 729 8.34 31.15 -2.16
N THR A 730 9.46 30.44 -2.15
CA THR A 730 9.98 29.72 -3.32
C THR A 730 9.36 28.33 -3.36
N LEU A 731 8.55 28.06 -4.37
CA LEU A 731 7.91 26.76 -4.60
C LEU A 731 8.87 25.83 -5.34
N ARG A 732 9.06 24.61 -4.83
CA ARG A 732 9.84 23.55 -5.50
C ARG A 732 9.01 22.25 -5.57
N GLY A 733 8.48 21.95 -6.75
CA GLY A 733 7.83 20.67 -7.02
C GLY A 733 8.86 19.61 -7.35
N HIS A 734 8.68 18.41 -6.82
CA HIS A 734 9.49 17.23 -7.13
C HIS A 734 8.59 16.09 -7.59
N GLY A 735 9.09 15.23 -8.49
CA GLY A 735 8.40 13.99 -8.79
C GLY A 735 8.19 13.17 -7.52
N VAL A 736 7.11 12.37 -7.43
CA VAL A 736 6.73 11.67 -6.19
C VAL A 736 7.90 10.85 -5.59
N ALA A 737 8.62 10.11 -6.42
CA ALA A 737 9.76 9.31 -5.98
C ALA A 737 10.91 10.17 -5.43
N GLU A 738 11.35 11.17 -6.22
CA GLU A 738 12.40 12.11 -5.82
C GLU A 738 12.03 12.82 -4.52
N PHE A 739 10.77 13.25 -4.39
CA PHE A 739 10.25 13.85 -3.18
C PHE A 739 10.49 12.93 -1.99
N HIS A 740 10.04 11.68 -2.03
CA HIS A 740 10.20 10.78 -0.89
C HIS A 740 11.67 10.42 -0.60
N GLN A 741 12.51 10.22 -1.60
CA GLN A 741 13.92 9.86 -1.39
C GLN A 741 14.79 10.98 -0.84
N SER A 742 14.67 12.16 -1.44
CA SER A 742 15.72 13.18 -1.35
C SER A 742 15.34 14.28 -0.38
N TYR A 743 14.04 14.50 -0.14
CA TYR A 743 13.57 15.69 0.57
C TYR A 743 12.49 15.38 1.59
N GLY A 744 11.37 14.83 1.14
CA GLY A 744 10.14 14.57 1.85
C GLY A 744 10.32 13.78 3.14
N GLY A 745 11.39 13.02 3.32
CA GLY A 745 11.73 12.39 4.60
C GLY A 745 13.21 12.44 4.96
N ASN A 746 14.01 13.34 4.39
CA ASN A 746 15.45 13.39 4.64
C ASN A 746 15.84 14.67 5.44
N PRO A 747 15.93 14.60 6.78
CA PRO A 747 16.25 15.76 7.61
C PRO A 747 17.57 16.44 7.25
N ALA A 748 18.57 15.67 6.79
CA ALA A 748 19.88 16.21 6.43
C ALA A 748 19.82 17.07 5.17
N SER A 749 19.13 16.59 4.13
CA SER A 749 18.88 17.36 2.90
C SER A 749 18.07 18.62 3.19
N LEU A 750 16.99 18.50 3.97
CA LEU A 750 16.13 19.64 4.33
C LEU A 750 16.92 20.75 5.04
N LYS A 751 17.82 20.38 5.96
CA LYS A 751 18.68 21.34 6.66
C LYS A 751 19.73 21.95 5.71
N LYS A 752 20.41 21.12 4.92
CA LYS A 752 21.45 21.55 3.97
C LYS A 752 20.92 22.58 2.98
N GLU A 753 19.71 22.37 2.47
CA GLU A 753 19.09 23.24 1.47
C GLU A 753 18.22 24.34 2.07
N ARG A 754 18.19 24.46 3.41
CA ARG A 754 17.39 25.44 4.14
C ARG A 754 15.91 25.40 3.73
N ILE A 755 15.35 24.19 3.61
CA ILE A 755 13.94 23.97 3.31
C ILE A 755 13.12 24.07 4.60
N GLY A 756 12.29 25.11 4.67
CA GLY A 756 11.52 25.42 5.86
C GLY A 756 10.13 24.81 5.91
N LEU A 757 9.48 24.61 4.75
CA LEU A 757 8.12 24.09 4.65
C LEU A 757 8.08 22.84 3.76
N ILE A 758 7.37 21.80 4.21
CA ILE A 758 7.32 20.50 3.54
C ILE A 758 5.87 20.00 3.47
N ALA A 759 5.40 19.68 2.26
CA ALA A 759 4.07 19.08 2.08
C ALA A 759 4.11 17.62 2.51
N LYS A 760 3.12 17.18 3.28
CA LYS A 760 3.01 15.79 3.74
C LYS A 760 1.59 15.28 3.55
N THR A 761 1.48 13.96 3.39
CA THR A 761 0.21 13.23 3.50
C THR A 761 0.43 12.07 4.44
N TRP A 762 -0.55 11.83 5.30
CA TRP A 762 -0.49 10.75 6.27
C TRP A 762 -1.87 10.18 6.54
N ALA A 763 -1.91 8.89 6.84
CA ALA A 763 -3.07 8.15 7.27
C ALA A 763 -2.60 7.09 8.28
N PRO A 764 -3.42 6.74 9.28
CA PRO A 764 -3.10 5.65 10.18
C PRO A 764 -3.41 4.29 9.52
N ASP A 765 -2.86 3.21 10.06
CA ASP A 765 -3.21 1.84 9.61
C ASP A 765 -4.62 1.44 10.05
N TRP A 766 -5.11 2.01 11.15
CA TRP A 766 -6.49 1.88 11.65
C TRP A 766 -6.91 3.14 12.41
N PRO A 767 -8.21 3.39 12.65
CA PRO A 767 -8.68 4.65 13.22
C PRO A 767 -8.41 4.73 14.74
N ASP A 768 -7.15 4.96 15.09
CA ASP A 768 -6.65 5.17 16.45
C ASP A 768 -5.61 6.31 16.46
N ALA A 769 -5.66 7.15 17.50
CA ALA A 769 -4.77 8.30 17.63
C ALA A 769 -3.29 7.91 17.77
N GLY A 770 -2.98 6.74 18.34
CA GLY A 770 -1.63 6.21 18.45
C GLY A 770 -1.10 5.66 17.13
N SER A 771 -1.94 4.94 16.36
CA SER A 771 -1.61 4.55 14.98
C SER A 771 -1.35 5.79 14.11
N PHE A 772 -2.04 6.90 14.39
CA PHE A 772 -1.81 8.16 13.70
C PHE A 772 -0.56 8.91 14.16
N LEU A 773 -0.42 9.21 15.46
CA LEU A 773 0.56 10.17 15.98
C LEU A 773 1.95 9.58 16.25
N SER A 774 2.05 8.26 16.45
CA SER A 774 3.33 7.61 16.80
C SER A 774 4.45 7.87 15.78
N LEU A 775 4.14 7.92 14.48
CA LEU A 775 5.12 8.14 13.41
C LEU A 775 5.40 9.62 13.08
N PRO A 776 4.41 10.53 12.97
CA PRO A 776 4.66 11.94 12.68
C PRO A 776 5.11 12.76 13.90
N ALA A 777 4.87 12.30 15.13
CA ALA A 777 5.11 13.11 16.34
C ALA A 777 6.28 12.64 17.22
N ASP A 778 6.61 11.34 17.23
CA ASP A 778 7.71 10.82 18.05
C ASP A 778 9.07 11.20 17.43
N SER A 779 9.90 11.90 18.19
CA SER A 779 11.20 12.37 17.71
C SER A 779 12.21 11.23 17.45
N ARG A 780 11.98 10.05 18.05
CA ARG A 780 12.83 8.86 17.90
C ARG A 780 12.60 8.14 16.56
N GLN A 781 11.51 8.46 15.87
CA GLN A 781 11.22 7.98 14.51
C GLN A 781 12.00 8.76 13.43
N ILE A 782 12.80 9.74 13.84
CA ILE A 782 13.67 10.50 12.94
C ILE A 782 14.96 9.70 12.70
N THR A 783 15.08 9.15 11.51
CA THR A 783 16.19 8.34 11.03
C THR A 783 17.05 9.10 10.00
N LYS A 784 18.12 8.46 9.50
CA LYS A 784 19.01 9.07 8.49
C LYS A 784 18.53 8.81 7.06
N GLU A 785 17.80 7.72 6.85
CA GLU A 785 17.36 7.25 5.53
C GLU A 785 16.07 7.94 5.11
N TYR A 786 15.00 7.76 5.90
CA TYR A 786 13.70 8.36 5.63
C TYR A 786 12.86 8.46 6.91
N SER A 787 12.26 9.63 7.14
CA SER A 787 11.44 9.91 8.32
C SER A 787 10.10 10.53 7.95
N ILE A 788 9.03 9.97 8.50
CA ILE A 788 7.70 10.59 8.44
C ILE A 788 7.72 11.89 9.25
N ASN A 789 8.21 11.83 10.48
CA ASN A 789 8.53 13.01 11.28
C ASN A 789 9.82 13.67 10.77
N VAL A 790 9.73 14.94 10.35
CA VAL A 790 10.90 15.77 10.01
C VAL A 790 10.99 17.03 10.88
N SER A 791 10.02 17.22 11.78
CA SER A 791 9.75 18.51 12.43
C SER A 791 9.68 18.43 13.95
N VAL A 792 8.95 17.44 14.51
CA VAL A 792 8.67 17.36 15.94
C VAL A 792 9.89 16.80 16.68
N ARG A 793 10.47 17.61 17.57
CA ARG A 793 11.68 17.28 18.36
C ARG A 793 11.52 17.73 19.82
N VAL A 794 10.38 17.42 20.42
CA VAL A 794 9.97 17.96 21.72
C VAL A 794 9.89 16.82 22.73
N PRO A 795 10.80 16.74 23.72
CA PRO A 795 10.84 15.64 24.68
C PRO A 795 9.54 15.44 25.47
N ALA A 796 8.77 16.52 25.69
CA ALA A 796 7.46 16.42 26.35
C ALA A 796 6.43 15.64 25.50
N ILE A 797 6.51 15.73 24.16
CA ILE A 797 5.67 14.93 23.25
C ILE A 797 6.11 13.46 23.31
N ASP A 798 7.41 13.17 23.26
CA ASP A 798 7.94 11.79 23.37
C ASP A 798 7.50 11.13 24.68
N SER A 799 7.51 11.89 25.79
CA SER A 799 7.03 11.39 27.08
C SER A 799 5.53 11.09 27.10
N LEU A 800 4.72 11.90 26.42
CA LEU A 800 3.28 11.64 26.28
C LEU A 800 3.00 10.43 25.39
N VAL A 801 3.76 10.28 24.30
CA VAL A 801 3.74 9.10 23.43
C VAL A 801 4.03 7.84 24.24
N ASP A 802 5.12 7.83 25.03
CA ASP A 802 5.49 6.68 25.86
C ASP A 802 4.41 6.31 26.89
N GLN A 803 3.83 7.31 27.53
CA GLN A 803 2.73 7.11 28.47
C GLN A 803 1.50 6.55 27.77
N ALA A 804 1.11 7.11 26.62
CA ALA A 804 -0.06 6.67 25.87
C ALA A 804 0.11 5.24 25.33
N THR A 805 1.29 4.92 24.79
CA THR A 805 1.59 3.59 24.22
C THR A 805 1.47 2.47 25.26
N ARG A 806 1.88 2.71 26.51
CA ARG A 806 1.82 1.69 27.58
C ARG A 806 0.50 1.67 28.36
N GLU A 807 -0.34 2.69 28.21
CA GLU A 807 -1.57 2.83 29.00
C GLU A 807 -2.61 1.78 28.58
N LEU A 808 -3.08 0.99 29.55
CA LEU A 808 -4.01 -0.12 29.32
C LEU A 808 -5.45 0.37 29.21
N ASP A 809 -5.83 1.38 30.00
CA ASP A 809 -7.17 1.96 29.95
C ASP A 809 -7.36 2.76 28.66
N GLY A 810 -8.35 2.38 27.86
CA GLY A 810 -8.58 3.00 26.55
C GLY A 810 -8.94 4.48 26.63
N ALA A 811 -9.66 4.91 27.69
CA ALA A 811 -10.07 6.30 27.84
C ALA A 811 -8.91 7.18 28.32
N GLU A 812 -8.12 6.72 29.29
CA GLU A 812 -6.91 7.40 29.74
C GLU A 812 -5.87 7.47 28.61
N ARG A 813 -5.71 6.39 27.85
CA ARG A 813 -4.87 6.36 26.64
C ARG A 813 -5.31 7.40 25.61
N ALA A 814 -6.61 7.49 25.31
CA ALA A 814 -7.14 8.50 24.40
C ALA A 814 -6.89 9.94 24.90
N ALA A 815 -7.01 10.17 26.21
CA ALA A 815 -6.70 11.47 26.83
C ALA A 815 -5.21 11.82 26.77
N LEU A 816 -4.31 10.84 26.90
CA LEU A 816 -2.87 11.02 26.71
C LEU A 816 -2.54 11.41 25.27
N TRP A 817 -3.13 10.73 24.28
CA TRP A 817 -2.97 11.10 22.87
C TRP A 817 -3.53 12.50 22.56
N GLY A 818 -4.67 12.87 23.13
CA GLY A 818 -5.23 14.22 23.00
C GLY A 818 -4.30 15.31 23.56
N ARG A 819 -3.64 15.04 24.71
CA ARG A 819 -2.61 15.94 25.26
C ARG A 819 -1.37 16.03 24.36
N ALA A 820 -0.97 14.92 23.73
CA ALA A 820 0.13 14.94 22.76
C ALA A 820 -0.23 15.80 21.55
N GLU A 821 -1.43 15.66 20.99
CA GLU A 821 -1.91 16.49 19.88
C GLU A 821 -1.97 17.98 20.28
N GLN A 822 -2.50 18.28 21.47
CA GLN A 822 -2.52 19.65 21.98
C GLN A 822 -1.11 20.24 22.04
N ARG A 823 -0.15 19.49 22.55
CA ARG A 823 1.24 19.97 22.61
C ARG A 823 1.83 20.17 21.21
N ILE A 824 1.54 19.29 20.25
CA ILE A 824 1.95 19.47 18.84
C ILE A 824 1.38 20.78 18.26
N ALA A 825 0.10 21.05 18.54
CA ALA A 825 -0.58 22.26 18.08
C ALA A 825 0.06 23.54 18.68
N GLU A 826 0.40 23.53 19.97
CA GLU A 826 1.10 24.63 20.65
C GLU A 826 2.50 24.89 20.09
N GLU A 827 3.22 23.84 19.68
CA GLU A 827 4.55 23.93 19.10
C GLU A 827 4.53 24.48 17.66
N ALA A 828 3.37 24.51 17.00
CA ALA A 828 3.17 25.08 15.66
C ALA A 828 4.10 24.46 14.59
N VAL A 829 4.35 23.16 14.66
CA VAL A 829 5.29 22.45 13.76
C VAL A 829 4.62 21.57 12.72
N LEU A 830 3.38 21.13 12.96
CA LEU A 830 2.57 20.36 12.03
C LEU A 830 1.22 21.07 11.85
N VAL A 831 0.89 21.44 10.62
CA VAL A 831 -0.31 22.25 10.32
C VAL A 831 -1.17 21.53 9.28
N PRO A 832 -2.37 21.05 9.60
CA PRO A 832 -3.24 20.38 8.65
C PRO A 832 -3.68 21.38 7.58
N LEU A 833 -3.73 20.91 6.33
CA LEU A 833 -4.15 21.68 5.16
C LEU A 833 -5.53 21.24 4.67
N VAL A 834 -5.81 19.94 4.66
CA VAL A 834 -7.14 19.38 4.32
C VAL A 834 -7.31 18.00 4.94
N TRP A 835 -8.49 17.73 5.51
CA TRP A 835 -8.93 16.36 5.80
C TRP A 835 -9.57 15.76 4.55
N ARG A 836 -9.07 14.62 4.08
CA ARG A 836 -9.50 14.06 2.79
C ARG A 836 -10.85 13.37 2.92
N ARG A 837 -11.66 13.55 1.87
CA ARG A 837 -12.85 12.73 1.59
C ARG A 837 -12.58 11.79 0.44
N THR A 838 -13.28 10.68 0.45
CA THR A 838 -13.46 9.83 -0.74
C THR A 838 -14.90 9.90 -1.18
N LEU A 839 -15.18 9.63 -2.45
CA LEU A 839 -16.54 9.54 -2.99
C LEU A 839 -16.80 8.08 -3.33
N LEU A 840 -17.84 7.52 -2.73
CA LEU A 840 -18.27 6.14 -2.91
C LEU A 840 -19.67 6.12 -3.54
N LEU A 841 -19.98 5.04 -4.27
CA LEU A 841 -21.29 4.82 -4.88
C LEU A 841 -21.84 3.46 -4.44
N ARG A 842 -22.99 3.46 -3.77
CA ARG A 842 -23.67 2.21 -3.40
C ARG A 842 -24.17 1.51 -4.66
N GLY A 843 -23.90 0.22 -4.81
CA GLY A 843 -24.44 -0.60 -5.91
C GLY A 843 -25.97 -0.67 -5.88
N ARG A 844 -26.58 -0.90 -7.05
CA ARG A 844 -28.04 -1.03 -7.15
C ARG A 844 -28.47 -2.32 -6.47
N GLY A 845 -29.52 -2.27 -5.64
CA GLY A 845 -30.02 -3.45 -4.92
C GLY A 845 -29.16 -3.90 -3.73
N ALA A 846 -28.03 -3.23 -3.44
CA ALA A 846 -27.25 -3.49 -2.24
C ALA A 846 -28.06 -3.17 -0.98
N THR A 847 -28.02 -4.07 0.00
CA THR A 847 -28.66 -3.91 1.31
C THR A 847 -27.62 -3.91 2.42
N ASN A 848 -27.99 -3.33 3.57
CA ASN A 848 -27.15 -3.23 4.76
C ASN A 848 -25.79 -2.55 4.51
N VAL A 849 -25.80 -1.52 3.65
CA VAL A 849 -24.58 -0.83 3.23
C VAL A 849 -24.23 0.27 4.23
N HIS A 850 -23.03 0.19 4.81
CA HIS A 850 -22.44 1.29 5.57
C HIS A 850 -20.96 1.43 5.25
N VAL A 851 -20.42 2.63 5.45
CA VAL A 851 -18.98 2.90 5.33
C VAL A 851 -18.27 2.33 6.55
N SER A 852 -17.21 1.55 6.32
CA SER A 852 -16.26 1.17 7.35
C SER A 852 -15.24 2.32 7.56
N PRO A 853 -15.13 2.87 8.79
CA PRO A 853 -14.12 3.89 9.09
C PRO A 853 -12.68 3.32 9.06
N VAL A 854 -12.54 1.98 9.05
CA VAL A 854 -11.25 1.29 9.04
C VAL A 854 -10.73 1.11 7.62
N TYR A 855 -11.60 0.70 6.69
CA TYR A 855 -11.20 0.32 5.34
C TYR A 855 -11.41 1.44 4.31
N GLY A 856 -12.06 2.55 4.70
CA GLY A 856 -12.31 3.69 3.80
C GLY A 856 -13.27 3.39 2.65
N ASN A 857 -14.01 2.27 2.73
CA ASN A 857 -14.95 1.78 1.74
C ASN A 857 -16.18 1.16 2.43
N TYR A 858 -17.16 0.62 1.70
CA TYR A 858 -18.29 -0.06 2.31
C TYR A 858 -17.86 -1.38 2.99
N ASP A 859 -18.51 -1.72 4.10
CA ASP A 859 -18.23 -2.96 4.83
C ASP A 859 -18.86 -4.16 4.12
N LEU A 860 -18.04 -5.15 3.74
CA LEU A 860 -18.52 -6.33 3.00
C LEU A 860 -19.24 -7.32 3.90
N VAL A 861 -18.92 -7.38 5.20
CA VAL A 861 -19.39 -8.49 6.07
C VAL A 861 -20.84 -8.37 6.49
N THR A 862 -21.44 -7.19 6.36
CA THR A 862 -22.87 -6.94 6.60
C THR A 862 -23.69 -6.89 5.31
N MET A 863 -23.03 -6.73 4.16
CA MET A 863 -23.68 -6.47 2.88
C MET A 863 -24.57 -7.63 2.43
N GLY A 864 -25.77 -7.30 1.98
CA GLY A 864 -26.68 -8.22 1.30
C GLY A 864 -27.09 -7.70 -0.08
N VAL A 865 -27.94 -8.45 -0.76
CA VAL A 865 -28.61 -8.04 -2.01
C VAL A 865 -30.12 -8.25 -1.88
N ALA A 866 -30.90 -7.37 -2.49
CA ALA A 866 -32.36 -7.40 -2.51
C ALA A 866 -32.92 -8.16 -3.71
#